data_AF-A0A2D5ILJ7-F1
#
_entry.id   AF-A0A2D5ILJ7-F1
#
_cell.length_a   1.000
_cell.length_b   1.000
_cell.length_c   1.000
_cell.angle_alpha   90.00
_cell.angle_beta   90.00
_cell.angle_gamma   90.00
#
_symmetry.space_group_name_H-M   'P 1'
#
loop_
_entity.id
_entity.type
_entity.pdbx_description
1 polymer ?
#
loop_
_entity_poly.entity_id
_entity_poly.type
_entity_poly.pdbx_seq_one_letter_code
_entity_poly.pdbx_strand_id
1 'polypeptide(L)'
;MNVPVESNPPSLGPKSADTLEANLAALGSVNHVALAAIRAAEDREIEIETAEDGRLTGTWNGRRLASARRPAAETTRLVEEVDLSEHACIAIIGFGLGDHVEAFVRRLCGTGVVVVLETDAALLRAVFSRLDLSAWLADERLILRVDPDDSVGLAASLAGAHSLMMIGTRIVEHPPSRGRIGAATGRFSRSLVDLATTARTSMTTMLAQSGTTIENQLSNLDHYAMGAGIEDLAGIARGRLGVVVSAGPSLRRNLEVLARPGVRDRCAIVATQTTLRPLLDAGIAPHFVTALDYHVISSRFYEGLDPAALEDTELVIDSRVNRAVTEAWPGRIRCIPSVQLDEFLGPLARGGSRLQASTTVAHLAYTFARHLGCDPVALIGQDLGFTDGLYYAPGTAIHEVWLPELNSFNTVETMEWERIVRHRNHLSERHDVNGRRIFTDAQMLNYLQSFEVRFAEDVRQGLRIVDATEGGVRKRNTEVRTLVETIEAHAGAATSAIDFPRATVPEAGDRRAVLDRLALVRSELDEIAEASERTLEILERMLECQSDRPEMDRLFQRLEAPRATVRRHSDSRRLTDWFNQIATFQRLRADRRIRLTGDLEPIDRQRAELERDIVNVRWARDASRMLGDLLQSAGRLVTDGVFESRLGDSARLTDAMGVDVLPTVEPKVVAVVPIDPHRGGLGVDRGLAANLAGRSILQRTLERIDAASGIAAIALLVPEGFDVESAVDRTRLEHPIHVHACGSRVFGPEHEAIRIARAVAPTSWRGGIHGMTSFDEVFAPGPTAEVLATLDADAALLVGADWPFVAVDEAGGLDEILDRHRKRPDATWVFGQGPPGRTAMVLNRTAVEIMRRNRCRVGTIGYQLAYRPEMPEGDPIVGESCVHAEPAVRSAIARFAVDTPREIRRIERAIGPMLLGDARPDSREIAIRLEHRALSGPLATPRFLRVELNTGRTGRRIGTPDAMEVERAPMEESMFRRIVEPLADAGDTVLFLDGAGDPVLHPRFDDFIEIAMDAGVRVVSIRTDLAGDPDVVDRLLATRVGVVEVDLDAETAETYRLMHGSNRFEEVIGNLERLIAGRRRLDGGTPAELPMELAFALPWVVPRFERRTENIDELPEFFERWRRRLGVAVIDGPVRWPATTGTTADPLSPTWPPPRHDEMVNSVRMTVLADGSVPTAEMDLVGHTSVGRVGEHTLQELWQELVQHRRDRFEGRREEPGDLSPLRP
;
A
#
# COMPACT_ATOMS: atom_id res chain seq x y z
N MET A 1 40.17 7.34 -22.81
CA MET A 1 41.31 8.24 -23.11
C MET A 1 41.07 8.80 -24.49
N ASN A 2 41.21 10.07 -24.84
CA ASN A 2 41.54 11.32 -24.14
C ASN A 2 41.21 12.41 -25.17
N VAL A 3 40.09 13.12 -25.05
CA VAL A 3 40.04 14.47 -25.61
C VAL A 3 40.79 15.34 -24.60
N PRO A 4 41.99 15.84 -24.90
CA PRO A 4 42.65 16.77 -24.00
C PRO A 4 41.74 17.99 -23.87
N VAL A 5 41.55 18.47 -22.64
CA VAL A 5 40.92 19.77 -22.39
C VAL A 5 41.91 20.84 -22.87
N GLU A 6 42.04 21.00 -24.18
CA GLU A 6 42.66 22.18 -24.81
C GLU A 6 41.65 23.34 -24.77
N SER A 7 41.20 23.69 -23.57
CA SER A 7 40.73 25.07 -23.36
C SER A 7 41.98 25.92 -23.18
N ASN A 8 42.12 26.97 -24.00
CA ASN A 8 43.11 28.01 -23.71
C ASN A 8 42.86 28.49 -22.28
N PRO A 9 43.89 28.52 -21.41
CA PRO A 9 43.70 29.01 -20.04
C PRO A 9 43.11 30.41 -20.11
N PRO A 10 42.08 30.72 -19.28
CA PRO A 10 41.49 32.05 -19.27
C PRO A 10 42.60 33.09 -19.07
N SER A 11 42.62 34.12 -19.91
CA SER A 11 43.66 35.14 -19.84
C SER A 11 43.46 35.94 -18.55
N LEU A 12 44.52 36.04 -17.74
CA LEU A 12 44.49 36.84 -16.53
C LEU A 12 44.45 38.33 -16.93
N GLY A 13 43.28 38.95 -16.82
CA GLY A 13 43.06 40.35 -17.12
C GLY A 13 43.20 41.26 -15.88
N PRO A 14 43.39 42.58 -16.07
CA PRO A 14 43.18 43.55 -15.00
C PRO A 14 41.72 43.48 -14.53
N LYS A 15 41.49 43.79 -13.25
CA LYS A 15 40.14 43.86 -12.69
C LYS A 15 39.26 44.81 -13.51
N SER A 16 38.15 44.32 -14.05
CA SER A 16 37.30 45.07 -14.99
C SER A 16 35.82 44.91 -14.65
N ALA A 17 35.12 46.05 -14.54
CA ALA A 17 33.66 46.07 -14.41
C ALA A 17 32.97 45.55 -15.67
N ASP A 18 33.55 45.80 -16.85
CA ASP A 18 33.02 45.32 -18.13
C ASP A 18 33.10 43.79 -18.22
N THR A 19 34.17 43.18 -17.70
CA THR A 19 34.32 41.71 -17.64
C THR A 19 33.31 41.09 -16.67
N LEU A 20 33.07 41.72 -15.51
CA LEU A 20 32.03 41.28 -14.58
C LEU A 20 30.64 41.31 -15.23
N GLU A 21 30.27 42.42 -15.87
CA GLU A 21 28.96 42.54 -16.53
C GLU A 21 28.83 41.59 -17.72
N ALA A 22 29.89 41.35 -18.49
CA ALA A 22 29.89 40.36 -19.57
C ALA A 22 29.60 38.94 -19.06
N ASN A 23 30.25 38.52 -17.96
CA ASN A 23 30.01 37.21 -17.33
C ASN A 23 28.61 37.10 -16.73
N LEU A 24 28.12 38.15 -16.06
CA LEU A 24 26.77 38.18 -15.50
C LEU A 24 25.68 38.20 -16.57
N ALA A 25 25.92 38.84 -17.71
CA ALA A 25 25.01 38.85 -18.85
C ALA A 25 24.99 37.50 -19.58
N ALA A 26 26.12 36.78 -19.62
CA ALA A 26 26.19 35.43 -20.17
C ALA A 26 25.39 34.43 -19.34
N LEU A 27 25.35 34.60 -18.02
CA LEU A 27 24.50 33.82 -17.12
C LEU A 27 23.02 34.13 -17.37
N GLY A 28 22.29 33.18 -17.96
CA GLY A 28 20.89 33.34 -18.35
C GLY A 28 19.90 33.62 -17.20
N SER A 29 18.64 33.91 -17.55
CA SER A 29 17.57 34.31 -16.62
C SER A 29 17.26 33.30 -15.49
N VAL A 30 17.56 32.02 -15.72
CA VAL A 30 17.45 30.94 -14.72
C VAL A 30 18.31 31.18 -13.47
N ASN A 31 19.32 32.06 -13.56
CA ASN A 31 20.26 32.39 -12.50
C ASN A 31 20.02 33.75 -11.83
N HIS A 32 18.88 34.40 -12.07
CA HIS A 32 18.62 35.78 -11.61
C HIS A 32 18.86 36.04 -10.12
N VAL A 33 18.56 35.08 -9.23
CA VAL A 33 18.83 35.21 -7.79
C VAL A 33 20.33 35.24 -7.50
N ALA A 34 21.10 34.34 -8.12
CA ALA A 34 22.56 34.33 -8.02
C ALA A 34 23.17 35.61 -8.61
N LEU A 35 22.65 36.08 -9.75
CA LEU A 35 23.09 37.35 -10.36
C LEU A 35 22.94 38.53 -9.41
N ALA A 36 21.77 38.66 -8.77
CA ALA A 36 21.49 39.73 -7.81
C ALA A 36 22.45 39.64 -6.59
N ALA A 37 22.67 38.43 -6.07
CA ALA A 37 23.57 38.21 -4.95
C ALA A 37 25.03 38.56 -5.29
N ILE A 38 25.52 38.17 -6.47
CA ILE A 38 26.90 38.48 -6.91
C ILE A 38 27.08 39.99 -7.10
N ARG A 39 26.08 40.69 -7.66
CA ARG A 39 26.12 42.16 -7.81
C ARG A 39 26.15 42.90 -6.47
N ALA A 40 25.42 42.38 -5.48
CA ALA A 40 25.32 42.96 -4.14
C ALA A 40 26.51 42.61 -3.23
N ALA A 41 27.28 41.56 -3.54
CA ALA A 41 28.36 41.06 -2.71
C ALA A 41 29.54 42.05 -2.60
N GLU A 42 30.27 42.01 -1.49
CA GLU A 42 31.46 42.84 -1.28
C GLU A 42 32.52 42.59 -2.36
N ASP A 43 33.09 43.67 -2.89
CA ASP A 43 34.17 43.59 -3.87
C ASP A 43 35.53 43.46 -3.18
N ARG A 44 36.16 42.28 -3.26
CA ARG A 44 37.42 41.96 -2.57
C ARG A 44 38.49 41.50 -3.55
N GLU A 45 39.75 41.62 -3.15
CA GLU A 45 40.86 41.13 -3.97
C GLU A 45 41.01 39.61 -3.88
N ILE A 46 41.36 39.00 -5.02
CA ILE A 46 41.66 37.58 -5.17
C ILE A 46 43.10 37.45 -5.66
N GLU A 47 43.86 36.55 -5.04
CA GLU A 47 45.23 36.25 -5.45
C GLU A 47 45.19 35.11 -6.47
N ILE A 48 45.63 35.38 -7.70
CA ILE A 48 45.67 34.40 -8.79
C ILE A 48 47.11 34.29 -9.29
N GLU A 49 47.58 33.07 -9.49
CA GLU A 49 48.91 32.75 -10.00
C GLU A 49 48.82 31.61 -11.04
N THR A 50 49.86 31.45 -11.85
CA THR A 50 49.96 30.35 -12.81
C THR A 50 50.74 29.19 -12.18
N ALA A 51 50.17 27.99 -12.18
CA ALA A 51 50.78 26.77 -11.63
C ALA A 51 51.82 26.14 -12.59
N GLU A 52 52.50 25.08 -12.14
CA GLU A 52 53.57 24.40 -12.91
C GLU A 52 53.06 23.79 -14.23
N ASP A 53 51.78 23.44 -14.30
CA ASP A 53 51.13 22.89 -15.48
C ASP A 53 50.50 23.96 -16.39
N GLY A 54 50.76 25.25 -16.12
CA GLY A 54 50.30 26.38 -16.93
C GLY A 54 48.85 26.79 -16.69
N ARG A 55 48.10 26.11 -15.81
CA ARG A 55 46.73 26.50 -15.42
C ARG A 55 46.73 27.53 -14.28
N LEU A 56 45.63 28.26 -14.14
CA LEU A 56 45.47 29.21 -13.05
C LEU A 56 45.20 28.48 -11.73
N THR A 57 45.80 28.98 -10.66
CA THR A 57 45.49 28.64 -9.28
C THR A 57 45.38 29.93 -8.48
N GLY A 58 44.98 29.84 -7.22
CA GLY A 58 44.82 31.05 -6.43
C GLY A 58 44.46 30.81 -4.97
N THR A 59 44.41 31.91 -4.23
CA THR A 59 44.08 31.97 -2.82
C THR A 59 42.98 32.98 -2.55
N TRP A 60 42.02 32.58 -1.72
CA TRP A 60 40.92 33.40 -1.22
C TRP A 60 40.85 33.27 0.29
N ASN A 61 41.04 34.37 1.02
CA ASN A 61 41.11 34.38 2.49
C ASN A 61 42.09 33.33 3.05
N GLY A 62 43.27 33.20 2.43
CA GLY A 62 44.31 32.25 2.83
C GLY A 62 44.01 30.78 2.50
N ARG A 63 42.92 30.48 1.77
CA ARG A 63 42.56 29.12 1.34
C ARG A 63 42.75 28.97 -0.16
N ARG A 64 43.22 27.79 -0.58
CA ARG A 64 43.45 27.46 -1.99
C ARG A 64 42.13 27.32 -2.75
N LEU A 65 42.09 27.81 -3.98
CA LEU A 65 40.95 27.70 -4.90
C LEU A 65 41.13 26.60 -5.96
N ALA A 66 42.32 26.02 -6.08
CA ALA A 66 42.69 24.88 -6.90
C ALA A 66 43.99 24.27 -6.34
N SER A 67 44.43 23.13 -6.87
CA SER A 67 45.76 22.56 -6.59
C SER A 67 46.85 23.60 -6.80
N ALA A 68 47.79 23.70 -5.87
CA ALA A 68 48.83 24.73 -5.91
C ALA A 68 49.90 24.46 -7.00
N ARG A 69 50.05 23.20 -7.44
CA ARG A 69 51.07 22.80 -8.41
C ARG A 69 50.49 22.31 -9.73
N ARG A 70 49.39 21.54 -9.68
CA ARG A 70 48.79 20.91 -10.86
C ARG A 70 47.25 20.97 -10.92
N PRO A 71 46.63 22.15 -11.07
CA PRO A 71 45.18 22.30 -11.28
C PRO A 71 44.60 21.48 -12.43
N ALA A 72 45.33 21.31 -13.53
CA ALA A 72 44.85 20.54 -14.68
C ALA A 72 44.63 19.07 -14.30
N ALA A 73 45.60 18.48 -13.59
CA ALA A 73 45.53 17.09 -13.16
C ALA A 73 44.40 16.84 -12.15
N GLU A 74 44.13 17.82 -11.27
CA GLU A 74 42.97 17.78 -10.36
C GLU A 74 41.66 17.78 -11.14
N THR A 75 41.51 18.69 -12.09
CA THR A 75 40.31 18.79 -12.93
C THR A 75 40.08 17.51 -13.73
N THR A 76 41.12 16.98 -14.37
CA THR A 76 41.02 15.72 -15.13
C THR A 76 40.56 14.57 -14.24
N ARG A 77 41.14 14.42 -13.04
CA ARG A 77 40.73 13.36 -12.10
C ARG A 77 39.27 13.50 -11.69
N LEU A 78 38.82 14.71 -11.32
CA LEU A 78 37.44 14.95 -10.92
C LEU A 78 36.43 14.59 -12.01
N VAL A 79 36.76 14.89 -13.27
CA VAL A 79 35.84 14.64 -14.38
C VAL A 79 35.89 13.17 -14.84
N GLU A 80 37.05 12.50 -14.79
CA GLU A 80 37.19 11.09 -15.18
C GLU A 80 36.59 10.10 -14.18
N GLU A 81 36.43 10.48 -12.91
CA GLU A 81 35.74 9.67 -11.89
C GLU A 81 34.21 9.57 -12.13
N VAL A 82 33.66 10.38 -13.04
CA VAL A 82 32.23 10.41 -13.33
C VAL A 82 31.95 9.81 -14.70
N ASP A 83 31.19 8.71 -14.72
CA ASP A 83 30.65 8.17 -15.96
C ASP A 83 29.52 9.07 -16.48
N LEU A 84 29.85 9.95 -17.41
CA LEU A 84 28.89 10.85 -18.03
C LEU A 84 27.88 10.11 -18.89
N SER A 85 28.10 8.87 -19.34
CA SER A 85 27.10 8.12 -20.12
C SER A 85 25.88 7.72 -19.27
N GLU A 86 26.10 7.46 -17.98
CA GLU A 86 25.06 7.11 -17.01
C GLU A 86 24.58 8.30 -16.16
N HIS A 87 25.30 9.44 -16.14
CA HIS A 87 24.90 10.61 -15.35
C HIS A 87 24.70 11.85 -16.22
N ALA A 88 23.45 12.32 -16.33
CA ALA A 88 23.08 13.49 -17.14
C ALA A 88 22.84 14.77 -16.33
N CYS A 89 22.69 14.66 -15.01
CA CYS A 89 22.66 15.81 -14.10
C CYS A 89 23.90 15.79 -13.19
N ILE A 90 24.77 16.79 -13.34
CA ILE A 90 26.01 16.91 -12.55
C ILE A 90 25.88 18.08 -11.59
N ALA A 91 25.93 17.81 -10.29
CA ALA A 91 25.90 18.84 -9.27
C ALA A 91 27.29 19.03 -8.65
N ILE A 92 27.85 20.23 -8.79
CA ILE A 92 29.19 20.58 -8.37
C ILE A 92 29.11 21.45 -7.11
N ILE A 93 29.82 21.03 -6.07
CA ILE A 93 29.89 21.74 -4.80
C ILE A 93 31.20 22.54 -4.77
N GLY A 94 31.08 23.84 -5.04
CA GLY A 94 32.16 24.81 -5.09
C GLY A 94 32.55 25.24 -6.50
N PHE A 95 32.60 26.55 -6.73
CA PHE A 95 32.98 27.12 -8.03
C PHE A 95 34.50 27.25 -8.17
N GLY A 96 35.20 27.61 -7.09
CA GLY A 96 36.65 27.83 -7.14
C GLY A 96 37.02 28.91 -8.15
N LEU A 97 37.86 28.57 -9.14
CA LEU A 97 38.15 29.41 -10.31
C LEU A 97 37.32 29.06 -11.56
N GLY A 98 36.53 27.98 -11.53
CA GLY A 98 35.63 27.59 -12.61
C GLY A 98 36.15 26.51 -13.57
N ASP A 99 37.43 26.13 -13.52
CA ASP A 99 38.05 25.17 -14.46
C ASP A 99 37.32 23.81 -14.51
N HIS A 100 36.99 23.23 -13.36
CA HIS A 100 36.27 21.95 -13.29
C HIS A 100 34.81 22.08 -13.73
N VAL A 101 34.18 23.23 -13.49
CA VAL A 101 32.81 23.52 -13.95
C VAL A 101 32.79 23.59 -15.47
N GLU A 102 33.71 24.35 -16.07
CA GLU A 102 33.87 24.43 -17.52
C GLU A 102 34.11 23.04 -18.14
N ALA A 103 34.98 22.23 -17.52
CA ALA A 103 35.29 20.90 -18.02
C ALA A 103 34.06 19.98 -18.07
N PHE A 104 33.17 20.03 -17.07
CA PHE A 104 31.90 19.30 -17.10
C PHE A 104 30.92 19.86 -18.14
N VAL A 105 30.76 21.18 -18.22
CA VAL A 105 29.88 21.82 -19.23
C VAL A 105 30.29 21.40 -20.64
N ARG A 106 31.58 21.45 -20.96
CA ARG A 106 32.12 21.06 -22.27
C ARG A 106 31.98 19.55 -22.54
N ARG A 107 32.36 18.68 -21.60
CA ARG A 107 32.30 17.21 -21.79
C ARG A 107 30.88 16.65 -21.86
N LEU A 108 29.89 17.32 -21.28
CA LEU A 108 28.50 16.95 -21.45
C LEU A 108 27.97 17.24 -22.87
N CYS A 109 28.70 18.00 -23.70
CA CYS A 109 28.37 18.28 -25.10
C CYS A 109 26.91 18.77 -25.29
N GLY A 110 26.39 19.52 -24.32
CA GLY A 110 25.00 19.99 -24.32
C GLY A 110 23.94 18.89 -24.20
N THR A 111 24.28 17.75 -23.60
CA THR A 111 23.34 16.61 -23.37
C THR A 111 23.01 16.37 -21.90
N GLY A 112 23.39 17.30 -21.03
CA GLY A 112 23.17 17.23 -19.59
C GLY A 112 23.02 18.62 -18.97
N VAL A 113 22.68 18.64 -17.68
CA VAL A 113 22.56 19.85 -16.87
C VAL A 113 23.67 19.89 -15.82
N VAL A 114 24.23 21.07 -15.59
CA VAL A 114 25.24 21.32 -14.56
C VAL A 114 24.66 22.25 -13.52
N VAL A 115 24.61 21.80 -12.26
CA VAL A 115 24.17 22.61 -11.12
C VAL A 115 25.39 22.92 -10.27
N VAL A 116 25.62 24.18 -9.90
CA VAL A 116 26.76 24.59 -9.09
C VAL A 116 26.28 25.27 -7.82
N LEU A 117 26.74 24.81 -6.66
CA LEU A 117 26.58 25.51 -5.39
C LEU A 117 27.86 26.25 -5.03
N GLU A 118 27.76 27.57 -4.86
CA GLU A 118 28.82 28.43 -4.37
C GLU A 118 28.27 29.49 -3.42
N THR A 119 28.42 29.27 -2.11
CA THR A 119 27.82 30.13 -1.08
C THR A 119 28.56 31.45 -0.86
N ASP A 120 29.76 31.62 -1.41
CA ASP A 120 30.55 32.85 -1.30
C ASP A 120 30.36 33.71 -2.55
N ALA A 121 29.32 34.55 -2.54
CA ALA A 121 29.03 35.46 -3.65
C ALA A 121 30.14 36.49 -3.89
N ALA A 122 30.93 36.85 -2.85
CA ALA A 122 32.06 37.76 -2.98
C ALA A 122 33.23 37.10 -3.74
N LEU A 123 33.45 35.79 -3.55
CA LEU A 123 34.40 35.02 -4.36
C LEU A 123 33.98 35.02 -5.84
N LEU A 124 32.70 34.71 -6.13
CA LEU A 124 32.19 34.72 -7.50
C LEU A 124 32.37 36.08 -8.16
N ARG A 125 32.04 37.17 -7.44
CA ARG A 125 32.26 38.55 -7.92
C ARG A 125 33.74 38.80 -8.23
N ALA A 126 34.66 38.39 -7.35
CA ALA A 126 36.09 38.58 -7.54
C ALA A 126 36.63 37.79 -8.75
N VAL A 127 36.19 36.55 -8.93
CA VAL A 127 36.55 35.70 -10.09
C VAL A 127 36.00 36.28 -11.38
N PHE A 128 34.71 36.62 -11.43
CA PHE A 128 34.04 37.15 -12.63
C PHE A 128 34.54 38.53 -13.04
N SER A 129 35.18 39.27 -12.13
CA SER A 129 35.81 40.56 -12.44
C SER A 129 37.24 40.43 -12.99
N ARG A 130 37.84 39.24 -12.95
CA ARG A 130 39.26 38.97 -13.31
C ARG A 130 39.41 38.03 -14.50
N LEU A 131 38.47 37.10 -14.67
CA LEU A 131 38.50 36.08 -15.73
C LEU A 131 37.31 36.30 -16.66
N ASP A 132 37.56 36.30 -17.97
CA ASP A 132 36.48 36.22 -18.96
C ASP A 132 36.04 34.76 -19.12
N LEU A 133 34.85 34.46 -18.59
CA LEU A 133 34.22 33.13 -18.58
C LEU A 133 32.96 33.10 -19.45
N SER A 134 32.64 34.21 -20.13
CA SER A 134 31.37 34.44 -20.82
C SER A 134 31.06 33.36 -21.86
N ALA A 135 32.10 32.84 -22.54
CA ALA A 135 31.97 31.86 -23.61
C ALA A 135 31.29 30.54 -23.19
N TRP A 136 31.54 30.06 -21.96
CA TRP A 136 30.95 28.80 -21.47
C TRP A 136 29.87 29.04 -20.43
N LEU A 137 29.85 30.19 -19.75
CA LEU A 137 28.75 30.60 -18.87
C LEU A 137 27.44 30.83 -19.63
N ALA A 138 27.51 31.10 -20.93
CA ALA A 138 26.36 31.25 -21.82
C ALA A 138 25.53 29.96 -22.04
N ASP A 139 25.98 28.80 -21.56
CA ASP A 139 25.19 27.57 -21.64
C ASP A 139 23.98 27.64 -20.69
N GLU A 140 22.77 27.66 -21.25
CA GLU A 140 21.51 27.75 -20.49
C GLU A 140 21.28 26.57 -19.54
N ARG A 141 22.05 25.47 -19.69
CA ARG A 141 21.99 24.29 -18.82
C ARG A 141 22.89 24.40 -17.59
N LEU A 142 23.56 25.55 -17.39
CA LEU A 142 24.30 25.87 -16.18
C LEU A 142 23.39 26.59 -15.17
N ILE A 143 23.17 25.96 -14.02
CA ILE A 143 22.36 26.49 -12.92
C ILE A 143 23.29 26.81 -11.75
N LEU A 144 23.43 28.07 -11.39
CA LEU A 144 24.24 28.55 -10.27
C LEU A 144 23.35 28.88 -9.07
N ARG A 145 23.78 28.42 -7.89
CA ARG A 145 23.12 28.66 -6.60
C ARG A 145 24.10 29.19 -5.57
N VAL A 146 23.66 30.21 -4.84
CA VAL A 146 24.43 30.85 -3.76
C VAL A 146 23.83 30.60 -2.37
N ASP A 147 22.57 30.19 -2.31
CA ASP A 147 21.88 29.82 -1.09
C ASP A 147 21.67 28.29 -1.07
N PRO A 148 22.27 27.56 -0.11
CA PRO A 148 22.07 26.11 0.00
C PRO A 148 20.67 25.71 0.50
N ASP A 149 19.91 26.66 1.03
CA ASP A 149 18.59 26.44 1.63
C ASP A 149 17.43 26.81 0.65
N ASP A 150 17.75 27.33 -0.54
CA ASP A 150 16.81 27.65 -1.63
C ASP A 150 16.36 26.40 -2.42
N SER A 151 15.71 25.46 -1.73
CA SER A 151 15.15 24.24 -2.33
C SER A 151 14.05 24.53 -3.36
N VAL A 152 13.23 25.57 -3.14
CA VAL A 152 12.14 25.97 -4.04
C VAL A 152 12.70 26.53 -5.35
N GLY A 153 13.68 27.43 -5.28
CA GLY A 153 14.35 27.96 -6.46
C GLY A 153 15.15 26.89 -7.21
N LEU A 154 15.78 25.95 -6.50
CA LEU A 154 16.44 24.79 -7.12
C LEU A 154 15.44 23.93 -7.90
N ALA A 155 14.30 23.58 -7.29
CA ALA A 155 13.24 22.80 -7.94
C ALA A 155 12.70 23.52 -9.20
N ALA A 156 12.44 24.83 -9.11
CA ALA A 156 11.93 25.62 -10.23
C ALA A 156 12.88 25.61 -11.43
N SER A 157 14.20 25.71 -11.21
CA SER A 157 15.18 25.69 -12.31
C SER A 157 15.45 24.29 -12.88
N LEU A 158 15.18 23.23 -12.13
CA LEU A 158 15.34 21.85 -12.58
C LEU A 158 14.06 21.23 -13.17
N ALA A 159 12.93 21.93 -13.15
CA ALA A 159 11.65 21.43 -13.62
C ALA A 159 11.68 20.89 -15.08
N GLY A 160 12.50 21.50 -15.94
CA GLY A 160 12.70 21.07 -17.33
C GLY A 160 13.72 19.93 -17.52
N ALA A 161 14.43 19.52 -16.47
CA ALA A 161 15.54 18.57 -16.53
C ALA A 161 15.19 17.18 -15.97
N HIS A 162 13.92 16.88 -15.67
CA HIS A 162 13.52 15.62 -15.04
C HIS A 162 13.94 14.37 -15.83
N SER A 163 13.85 14.38 -17.16
CA SER A 163 14.31 13.26 -18.01
C SER A 163 15.82 13.03 -17.90
N LEU A 164 16.61 14.09 -17.74
CA LEU A 164 18.06 14.00 -17.50
C LEU A 164 18.35 13.46 -16.09
N MET A 165 17.61 13.92 -15.09
CA MET A 165 17.74 13.40 -13.72
C MET A 165 17.37 11.93 -13.62
N MET A 166 16.40 11.45 -14.41
CA MET A 166 16.02 10.04 -14.51
C MET A 166 17.14 9.18 -15.09
N ILE A 167 17.92 9.69 -16.05
CA ILE A 167 19.09 8.99 -16.59
C ILE A 167 20.13 8.80 -15.47
N GLY A 168 20.44 9.85 -14.72
CA GLY A 168 21.26 9.75 -13.53
C GLY A 168 21.77 11.10 -13.01
N THR A 169 21.94 11.20 -11.70
CA THR A 169 22.41 12.42 -11.01
C THR A 169 23.68 12.12 -10.20
N ARG A 170 24.73 12.93 -10.36
CA ARG A 170 26.00 12.78 -9.62
C ARG A 170 26.39 14.08 -8.91
N ILE A 171 26.72 13.97 -7.62
CA ILE A 171 27.26 15.07 -6.82
C ILE A 171 28.79 15.01 -6.77
N VAL A 172 29.46 16.06 -7.24
CA VAL A 172 30.92 16.19 -7.29
C VAL A 172 31.36 17.29 -6.32
N GLU A 173 32.12 16.91 -5.30
CA GLU A 173 32.70 17.88 -4.37
C GLU A 173 34.04 18.39 -4.89
N HIS A 174 34.19 19.70 -5.06
CA HIS A 174 35.46 20.30 -5.39
C HIS A 174 36.37 20.37 -4.13
N PRO A 175 37.48 19.61 -4.06
CA PRO A 175 38.25 19.44 -2.83
C PRO A 175 38.75 20.75 -2.19
N PRO A 176 39.28 21.74 -2.94
CA PRO A 176 39.70 23.03 -2.40
C PRO A 176 38.55 23.84 -1.79
N SER A 177 37.33 23.67 -2.31
CA SER A 177 36.15 24.36 -1.81
C SER A 177 35.58 23.72 -0.54
N ARG A 178 35.82 22.42 -0.28
CA ARG A 178 35.24 21.65 0.85
C ARG A 178 35.35 22.36 2.20
N GLY A 179 36.51 22.93 2.53
CA GLY A 179 36.71 23.62 3.81
C GLY A 179 35.87 24.88 3.97
N ARG A 180 35.45 25.53 2.87
CA ARG A 180 34.67 26.78 2.86
C ARG A 180 33.17 26.54 2.81
N ILE A 181 32.72 25.54 2.06
CA ILE A 181 31.30 25.27 1.82
C ILE A 181 30.78 23.97 2.47
N GLY A 182 31.63 23.23 3.19
CA GLY A 182 31.30 21.89 3.72
C GLY A 182 30.06 21.83 4.60
N ALA A 183 29.77 22.88 5.39
CA ALA A 183 28.56 22.95 6.22
C ALA A 183 27.27 23.06 5.38
N ALA A 184 27.36 23.62 4.16
CA ALA A 184 26.26 23.78 3.23
C ALA A 184 26.03 22.53 2.35
N THR A 185 27.10 21.77 2.07
CA THR A 185 27.08 20.56 1.22
C THR A 185 25.98 19.59 1.62
N GLY A 186 25.88 19.22 2.90
CA GLY A 186 24.92 18.23 3.36
C GLY A 186 23.45 18.64 3.14
N ARG A 187 23.14 19.94 3.24
CA ARG A 187 21.76 20.47 3.07
C ARG A 187 21.36 20.49 1.59
N PHE A 188 22.26 20.98 0.74
CA PHE A 188 22.05 21.01 -0.70
C PHE A 188 21.98 19.60 -1.31
N SER A 189 22.89 18.71 -0.91
CA SER A 189 22.90 17.32 -1.39
C SER A 189 21.59 16.58 -1.08
N ARG A 190 21.03 16.77 0.12
CA ARG A 190 19.72 16.21 0.47
C ARG A 190 18.62 16.72 -0.46
N SER A 191 18.52 18.05 -0.62
CA SER A 191 17.52 18.69 -1.49
C SER A 191 17.60 18.16 -2.93
N LEU A 192 18.82 17.99 -3.47
CA LEU A 192 19.00 17.46 -4.82
C LEU A 192 18.64 15.97 -4.94
N VAL A 193 18.99 15.16 -3.94
CA VAL A 193 18.64 13.73 -3.91
C VAL A 193 17.12 13.55 -3.85
N ASP A 194 16.42 14.37 -3.05
CA ASP A 194 14.96 14.36 -2.96
C ASP A 194 14.33 14.73 -4.31
N LEU A 195 14.84 15.78 -4.97
CA LEU A 195 14.38 16.17 -6.31
C LEU A 195 14.65 15.09 -7.37
N ALA A 196 15.83 14.47 -7.36
CA ALA A 196 16.17 13.40 -8.30
C ALA A 196 15.28 12.17 -8.12
N THR A 197 15.00 11.81 -6.86
CA THR A 197 14.10 10.71 -6.51
C THR A 197 12.68 11.00 -6.98
N THR A 198 12.20 12.22 -6.77
CA THR A 198 10.89 12.70 -7.20
C THR A 198 10.76 12.69 -8.72
N ALA A 199 11.77 13.22 -9.43
CA ALA A 199 11.82 13.24 -10.89
C ALA A 199 11.79 11.82 -11.48
N ARG A 200 12.62 10.92 -10.94
CA ARG A 200 12.67 9.51 -11.38
C ARG A 200 11.33 8.80 -11.17
N THR A 201 10.73 8.93 -9.99
CA THR A 201 9.44 8.30 -9.67
C THR A 201 8.32 8.80 -10.59
N SER A 202 8.27 10.12 -10.80
CA SER A 202 7.29 10.77 -11.67
C SER A 202 7.47 10.34 -13.13
N MET A 203 8.71 10.30 -13.62
CA MET A 203 9.03 9.89 -14.99
C MET A 203 8.74 8.42 -15.22
N THR A 204 9.16 7.51 -14.34
CA THR A 204 8.85 6.07 -14.48
C THR A 204 7.36 5.83 -14.59
N THR A 205 6.57 6.51 -13.75
CA THR A 205 5.10 6.41 -13.78
C THR A 205 4.53 6.95 -15.10
N MET A 206 4.95 8.14 -15.52
CA MET A 206 4.51 8.74 -16.78
C MET A 206 4.82 7.85 -17.99
N LEU A 207 6.03 7.29 -18.02
CA LEU A 207 6.48 6.41 -19.09
C LEU A 207 5.65 5.11 -19.13
N ALA A 208 5.54 4.41 -17.99
CA ALA A 208 4.81 3.15 -17.88
C ALA A 208 3.30 3.30 -18.19
N GLN A 209 2.71 4.45 -17.87
CA GLN A 209 1.27 4.69 -18.02
C GLN A 209 0.91 5.51 -19.27
N SER A 210 1.85 5.82 -20.16
CA SER A 210 1.60 6.71 -21.31
C SER A 210 0.48 6.20 -22.24
N GLY A 211 0.52 4.91 -22.61
CA GLY A 211 -0.54 4.28 -23.40
C GLY A 211 -1.90 4.28 -22.70
N THR A 212 -1.94 3.82 -21.43
CA THR A 212 -3.14 3.81 -20.58
C THR A 212 -3.74 5.21 -20.42
N THR A 213 -2.90 6.24 -20.30
CA THR A 213 -3.33 7.63 -20.15
C THR A 213 -4.09 8.10 -21.40
N ILE A 214 -3.56 7.82 -22.59
CA ILE A 214 -4.22 8.18 -23.85
C ILE A 214 -5.51 7.37 -24.05
N GLU A 215 -5.52 6.09 -23.70
CA GLU A 215 -6.73 5.28 -23.72
C GLU A 215 -7.81 5.83 -22.79
N ASN A 216 -7.47 6.16 -21.54
CA ASN A 216 -8.40 6.80 -20.60
C ASN A 216 -8.94 8.13 -21.15
N GLN A 217 -8.08 8.96 -21.74
CA GLN A 217 -8.51 10.21 -22.36
C GLN A 217 -9.48 9.99 -23.52
N LEU A 218 -9.16 9.09 -24.45
CA LEU A 218 -10.01 8.77 -25.60
C LEU A 218 -11.32 8.07 -25.20
N SER A 219 -11.29 7.29 -24.13
CA SER A 219 -12.48 6.64 -23.56
C SER A 219 -13.39 7.59 -22.79
N ASN A 220 -12.94 8.81 -22.45
CA ASN A 220 -13.77 9.88 -21.90
C ASN A 220 -14.04 11.01 -22.92
N LEU A 221 -13.73 10.78 -24.19
CA LEU A 221 -13.84 11.80 -25.24
C LEU A 221 -15.28 12.30 -25.43
N ASP A 222 -16.28 11.46 -25.20
CA ASP A 222 -17.69 11.83 -25.23
C ASP A 222 -18.04 12.86 -24.16
N HIS A 223 -17.59 12.67 -22.93
CA HIS A 223 -17.74 13.65 -21.86
C HIS A 223 -16.97 14.94 -22.14
N TYR A 224 -15.78 14.85 -22.74
CA TYR A 224 -14.96 16.02 -23.06
C TYR A 224 -15.51 16.84 -24.23
N ALA A 225 -15.82 16.20 -25.35
CA ALA A 225 -16.25 16.86 -26.58
C ALA A 225 -17.71 17.31 -26.50
N MET A 226 -18.58 16.48 -25.91
CA MET A 226 -20.03 16.70 -25.91
C MET A 226 -20.61 17.06 -24.54
N GLY A 227 -19.90 16.83 -23.43
CA GLY A 227 -20.39 17.04 -22.05
C GLY A 227 -20.31 18.49 -21.55
N ALA A 228 -20.49 18.72 -20.25
CA ALA A 228 -20.24 20.02 -19.64
C ALA A 228 -18.75 20.19 -19.29
N GLY A 229 -18.25 21.43 -19.39
CA GLY A 229 -16.91 21.78 -18.90
C GLY A 229 -16.97 22.38 -17.50
N ILE A 230 -15.96 23.17 -17.14
CA ILE A 230 -15.89 23.87 -15.84
C ILE A 230 -15.81 25.39 -16.00
N GLU A 231 -15.93 25.91 -17.22
CA GLU A 231 -15.70 27.30 -17.57
C GLU A 231 -16.75 28.24 -16.93
N ASP A 232 -18.00 27.78 -16.83
CA ASP A 232 -19.12 28.47 -16.18
C ASP A 232 -18.97 28.56 -14.65
N LEU A 233 -18.11 27.74 -14.06
CA LEU A 233 -17.83 27.72 -12.62
C LEU A 233 -16.69 28.67 -12.23
N ALA A 234 -15.99 29.28 -13.19
CA ALA A 234 -14.84 30.12 -12.94
C ALA A 234 -15.22 31.35 -12.08
N GLY A 235 -14.67 31.43 -10.86
CA GLY A 235 -14.85 32.56 -9.95
C GLY A 235 -16.24 32.70 -9.33
N ILE A 236 -17.12 31.70 -9.45
CA ILE A 236 -18.52 31.79 -8.97
C ILE A 236 -18.64 31.88 -7.44
N ALA A 237 -17.67 31.31 -6.72
CA ALA A 237 -17.57 31.34 -5.27
C ALA A 237 -16.50 32.35 -4.79
N ARG A 238 -16.32 33.45 -5.53
CA ARG A 238 -15.31 34.48 -5.21
C ARG A 238 -15.45 34.99 -3.77
N GLY A 239 -14.36 34.88 -3.00
CA GLY A 239 -14.29 35.34 -1.62
C GLY A 239 -15.13 34.52 -0.62
N ARG A 240 -15.66 33.36 -1.05
CA ARG A 240 -16.33 32.40 -0.17
C ARG A 240 -15.32 31.39 0.36
N LEU A 241 -15.66 30.75 1.48
CA LEU A 241 -14.93 29.61 2.00
C LEU A 241 -15.07 28.42 1.04
N GLY A 242 -13.94 27.89 0.57
CA GLY A 242 -13.88 26.57 -0.07
C GLY A 242 -13.38 25.53 0.93
N VAL A 243 -14.07 24.40 1.08
CA VAL A 243 -13.68 23.28 1.93
C VAL A 243 -13.29 22.11 1.03
N VAL A 244 -12.01 21.75 1.06
CA VAL A 244 -11.45 20.61 0.31
C VAL A 244 -11.40 19.40 1.24
N VAL A 245 -12.10 18.32 0.87
CA VAL A 245 -12.27 17.13 1.70
C VAL A 245 -11.45 15.95 1.16
N SER A 246 -10.40 15.57 1.89
CA SER A 246 -9.48 14.48 1.55
C SER A 246 -9.60 13.28 2.50
N ALA A 247 -9.10 12.11 2.08
CA ALA A 247 -9.35 10.82 2.73
C ALA A 247 -8.34 10.42 3.83
N GLY A 248 -7.68 11.38 4.46
CA GLY A 248 -6.74 11.13 5.55
C GLY A 248 -7.45 10.69 6.84
N PRO A 249 -6.74 10.01 7.76
CA PRO A 249 -7.33 9.46 8.97
C PRO A 249 -8.05 10.46 9.88
N SER A 250 -7.70 11.75 9.82
CA SER A 250 -8.35 12.78 10.63
C SER A 250 -9.73 13.21 10.13
N LEU A 251 -10.13 12.85 8.90
CA LEU A 251 -11.39 13.31 8.27
C LEU A 251 -12.61 13.14 9.20
N ARG A 252 -12.65 12.05 9.97
CA ARG A 252 -13.75 11.73 10.87
C ARG A 252 -14.00 12.81 11.92
N ARG A 253 -12.96 13.55 12.34
CA ARG A 253 -13.05 14.67 13.29
C ARG A 253 -13.90 15.84 12.75
N ASN A 254 -13.99 15.95 11.42
CA ASN A 254 -14.63 17.09 10.75
C ASN A 254 -16.06 16.80 10.26
N LEU A 255 -16.48 15.53 10.15
CA LEU A 255 -17.76 15.13 9.54
C LEU A 255 -18.97 15.73 10.26
N GLU A 256 -19.04 15.61 11.59
CA GLU A 256 -20.17 16.15 12.37
C GLU A 256 -20.31 17.67 12.22
N VAL A 257 -19.20 18.39 12.09
CA VAL A 257 -19.18 19.85 11.90
C VAL A 257 -19.68 20.21 10.51
N LEU A 258 -19.26 19.46 9.49
CA LEU A 258 -19.64 19.68 8.11
C LEU A 258 -21.13 19.33 7.85
N ALA A 259 -21.67 18.36 8.59
CA ALA A 259 -23.08 17.96 8.55
C ALA A 259 -24.04 18.95 9.23
N ARG A 260 -23.53 19.97 9.95
CA ARG A 260 -24.39 20.94 10.64
C ARG A 260 -25.31 21.68 9.64
N PRO A 261 -26.59 21.87 9.98
CA PRO A 261 -27.55 22.54 9.10
C PRO A 261 -27.05 23.90 8.57
N GLY A 262 -27.22 24.13 7.27
CA GLY A 262 -26.87 25.37 6.59
C GLY A 262 -25.37 25.61 6.36
N VAL A 263 -24.45 24.75 6.83
CA VAL A 263 -23.01 24.88 6.51
C VAL A 263 -22.79 24.76 5.01
N ARG A 264 -23.35 23.72 4.39
CA ARG A 264 -23.28 23.47 2.95
C ARG A 264 -23.69 24.69 2.13
N ASP A 265 -24.77 25.37 2.49
CA ASP A 265 -25.25 26.52 1.72
C ASP A 265 -24.23 27.67 1.66
N ARG A 266 -23.39 27.80 2.67
CA ARG A 266 -22.54 28.98 2.92
C ARG A 266 -21.09 28.82 2.45
N CYS A 267 -20.68 27.62 2.06
CA CYS A 267 -19.32 27.31 1.59
C CYS A 267 -19.33 26.37 0.38
N ALA A 268 -18.26 26.36 -0.40
CA ALA A 268 -18.09 25.41 -1.50
C ALA A 268 -17.42 24.15 -0.97
N ILE A 269 -18.09 23.00 -1.03
CA ILE A 269 -17.53 21.70 -0.58
C ILE A 269 -17.06 20.91 -1.80
N VAL A 270 -15.75 20.69 -1.90
CA VAL A 270 -15.09 19.94 -2.97
C VAL A 270 -14.44 18.69 -2.37
N ALA A 271 -15.04 17.54 -2.62
CA ALA A 271 -14.60 16.26 -2.09
C ALA A 271 -13.72 15.51 -3.10
N THR A 272 -12.71 14.78 -2.62
CA THR A 272 -12.03 13.78 -3.45
C THR A 272 -12.91 12.53 -3.61
N GLN A 273 -12.83 11.81 -4.72
CA GLN A 273 -13.65 10.60 -4.95
C GLN A 273 -13.64 9.57 -3.80
N THR A 274 -12.52 9.43 -3.10
CA THR A 274 -12.36 8.50 -1.98
C THR A 274 -13.14 8.89 -0.71
N THR A 275 -13.59 10.14 -0.59
CA THR A 275 -14.34 10.65 0.58
C THR A 275 -15.84 10.67 0.37
N LEU A 276 -16.33 10.38 -0.84
CA LEU A 276 -17.75 10.45 -1.19
C LEU A 276 -18.62 9.61 -0.28
N ARG A 277 -18.35 8.30 -0.17
CA ARG A 277 -19.14 7.39 0.68
C ARG A 277 -19.11 7.81 2.16
N PRO A 278 -17.94 8.08 2.78
CA PRO A 278 -17.89 8.63 4.14
C PRO A 278 -18.72 9.91 4.36
N LEU A 279 -18.79 10.79 3.36
CA LEU A 279 -19.61 12.01 3.43
C LEU A 279 -21.11 11.68 3.34
N LEU A 280 -21.52 10.84 2.39
CA LEU A 280 -22.92 10.43 2.23
C LEU A 280 -23.44 9.66 3.44
N ASP A 281 -22.62 8.75 4.00
CA ASP A 281 -22.94 8.02 5.23
C ASP A 281 -23.13 8.97 6.44
N ALA A 282 -22.48 10.14 6.41
CA ALA A 282 -22.65 11.21 7.41
C ALA A 282 -23.77 12.21 7.05
N GLY A 283 -24.55 11.96 6.00
CA GLY A 283 -25.63 12.84 5.53
C GLY A 283 -25.15 14.11 4.81
N ILE A 284 -23.92 14.11 4.29
CA ILE A 284 -23.30 15.26 3.63
C ILE A 284 -23.22 14.99 2.12
N ALA A 285 -24.01 15.71 1.34
CA ALA A 285 -23.86 15.76 -0.12
C ALA A 285 -22.86 16.88 -0.51
N PRO A 286 -21.62 16.58 -0.93
CA PRO A 286 -20.70 17.62 -1.39
C PRO A 286 -21.25 18.32 -2.65
N HIS A 287 -20.77 19.52 -2.97
CA HIS A 287 -21.19 20.18 -4.22
C HIS A 287 -20.51 19.51 -5.41
N PHE A 288 -19.23 19.20 -5.25
CA PHE A 288 -18.41 18.60 -6.28
C PHE A 288 -17.60 17.44 -5.72
N VAL A 289 -17.47 16.39 -6.51
CA VAL A 289 -16.53 15.29 -6.29
C VAL A 289 -15.49 15.35 -7.40
N THR A 290 -14.20 15.30 -7.09
CA THR A 290 -13.14 15.26 -8.10
C THR A 290 -12.59 13.84 -8.28
N ALA A 291 -12.24 13.49 -9.52
CA ALA A 291 -11.66 12.18 -9.86
C ALA A 291 -10.49 12.29 -10.85
N LEU A 292 -9.45 11.47 -10.61
CA LEU A 292 -8.20 11.43 -11.40
C LEU A 292 -7.63 10.00 -11.56
N ASP A 293 -8.10 9.01 -10.79
CA ASP A 293 -7.46 7.70 -10.72
C ASP A 293 -7.53 6.89 -12.03
N TYR A 294 -6.41 6.25 -12.38
CA TYR A 294 -6.20 5.53 -13.65
C TYR A 294 -6.68 4.07 -13.63
N HIS A 295 -6.98 3.52 -12.45
CA HIS A 295 -7.22 2.10 -12.26
C HIS A 295 -8.72 1.77 -12.12
N VAL A 296 -9.14 0.65 -12.71
CA VAL A 296 -10.55 0.16 -12.73
C VAL A 296 -11.14 -0.02 -11.32
N ILE A 297 -10.29 -0.34 -10.34
CA ILE A 297 -10.70 -0.52 -8.93
C ILE A 297 -11.43 0.70 -8.34
N SER A 298 -11.23 1.89 -8.92
CA SER A 298 -11.86 3.13 -8.49
C SER A 298 -13.38 3.13 -8.68
N SER A 299 -13.94 2.25 -9.54
CA SER A 299 -15.39 2.04 -9.65
C SER A 299 -16.03 1.68 -8.31
N ARG A 300 -15.28 1.00 -7.43
CA ARG A 300 -15.75 0.57 -6.11
C ARG A 300 -16.16 1.71 -5.19
N PHE A 301 -15.66 2.93 -5.42
CA PHE A 301 -16.08 4.10 -4.64
C PHE A 301 -17.53 4.52 -4.94
N TYR A 302 -18.10 4.04 -6.06
CA TYR A 302 -19.42 4.41 -6.56
C TYR A 302 -20.42 3.25 -6.56
N GLU A 303 -19.99 2.04 -6.24
CA GLU A 303 -20.85 0.85 -6.16
C GLU A 303 -21.91 1.02 -5.06
N GLY A 304 -23.18 0.77 -5.43
CA GLY A 304 -24.32 0.79 -4.52
C GLY A 304 -24.72 2.17 -4.00
N LEU A 305 -24.33 3.26 -4.69
CA LEU A 305 -24.80 4.61 -4.36
C LEU A 305 -26.25 4.83 -4.79
N ASP A 306 -27.04 5.48 -3.92
CA ASP A 306 -28.38 5.93 -4.26
C ASP A 306 -28.30 7.19 -5.15
N PRO A 307 -28.82 7.16 -6.39
CA PRO A 307 -28.84 8.34 -7.26
C PRO A 307 -29.54 9.56 -6.62
N ALA A 308 -30.52 9.36 -5.73
CA ALA A 308 -31.19 10.45 -5.03
C ALA A 308 -30.26 11.19 -4.07
N ALA A 309 -29.31 10.49 -3.45
CA ALA A 309 -28.30 11.10 -2.56
C ALA A 309 -27.29 11.99 -3.31
N LEU A 310 -27.26 11.90 -4.64
CA LEU A 310 -26.33 12.61 -5.52
C LEU A 310 -26.99 13.72 -6.33
N GLU A 311 -28.28 14.02 -6.12
CA GLU A 311 -29.04 14.99 -6.93
C GLU A 311 -28.37 16.37 -7.00
N ASP A 312 -27.73 16.79 -5.91
CA ASP A 312 -27.04 18.07 -5.77
C ASP A 312 -25.51 17.94 -5.75
N THR A 313 -24.98 16.81 -6.23
CA THR A 313 -23.54 16.54 -6.33
C THR A 313 -23.14 16.33 -7.79
N GLU A 314 -22.08 16.99 -8.26
CA GLU A 314 -21.53 16.77 -9.61
C GLU A 314 -20.12 16.20 -9.57
N LEU A 315 -19.81 15.30 -10.50
CA LEU A 315 -18.48 14.74 -10.67
C LEU A 315 -17.65 15.61 -11.61
N VAL A 316 -16.48 16.05 -11.17
CA VAL A 316 -15.51 16.83 -11.94
C VAL A 316 -14.30 15.93 -12.24
N ILE A 317 -14.17 15.51 -13.48
CA ILE A 317 -13.13 14.57 -13.91
C ILE A 317 -11.96 15.28 -14.58
N ASP A 318 -10.75 14.84 -14.26
CA ASP A 318 -9.63 14.95 -15.20
C ASP A 318 -9.84 13.92 -16.32
N SER A 319 -9.58 14.30 -17.58
CA SER A 319 -9.82 13.40 -18.72
C SER A 319 -9.04 12.09 -18.66
N ARG A 320 -7.97 12.03 -17.85
CA ARG A 320 -7.12 10.84 -17.66
C ARG A 320 -7.70 9.81 -16.69
N VAL A 321 -8.83 10.10 -16.04
CA VAL A 321 -9.51 9.16 -15.14
C VAL A 321 -9.91 7.87 -15.88
N ASN A 322 -9.90 6.73 -15.21
CA ASN A 322 -10.40 5.48 -15.79
C ASN A 322 -11.90 5.60 -16.11
N ARG A 323 -12.33 5.14 -17.29
CA ARG A 323 -13.73 5.18 -17.72
C ARG A 323 -14.68 4.43 -16.78
N ALA A 324 -14.22 3.41 -16.05
CA ALA A 324 -15.06 2.74 -15.06
C ALA A 324 -15.60 3.69 -13.97
N VAL A 325 -14.94 4.82 -13.74
CA VAL A 325 -15.43 5.88 -12.83
C VAL A 325 -16.64 6.60 -13.44
N THR A 326 -16.55 7.00 -14.71
CA THR A 326 -17.63 7.73 -15.39
C THR A 326 -18.84 6.83 -15.67
N GLU A 327 -18.62 5.52 -15.88
CA GLU A 327 -19.68 4.53 -16.02
C GLU A 327 -20.36 4.19 -14.68
N ALA A 328 -19.61 4.16 -13.58
CA ALA A 328 -20.16 3.88 -12.26
C ALA A 328 -20.86 5.09 -11.62
N TRP A 329 -20.59 6.31 -12.09
CA TRP A 329 -21.21 7.53 -11.58
C TRP A 329 -22.63 7.73 -12.13
N PRO A 330 -23.68 7.76 -11.28
CA PRO A 330 -25.06 7.89 -11.75
C PRO A 330 -25.51 9.34 -11.98
N GLY A 331 -24.69 10.32 -11.62
CA GLY A 331 -25.03 11.75 -11.64
C GLY A 331 -24.47 12.52 -12.83
N ARG A 332 -24.41 13.85 -12.71
CA ARG A 332 -23.86 14.73 -13.75
C ARG A 332 -22.33 14.76 -13.73
N ILE A 333 -21.72 14.89 -14.90
CA ILE A 333 -20.26 14.89 -15.09
C ILE A 333 -19.82 16.18 -15.79
N ARG A 334 -18.74 16.78 -15.28
CA ARG A 334 -18.00 17.88 -15.88
C ARG A 334 -16.56 17.43 -16.17
N CYS A 335 -16.05 17.75 -17.35
CA CYS A 335 -14.70 17.38 -17.75
C CYS A 335 -13.78 18.60 -17.81
N ILE A 336 -12.59 18.50 -17.22
CA ILE A 336 -11.59 19.57 -17.19
C ILE A 336 -10.89 19.68 -18.56
N PRO A 337 -10.56 20.90 -19.05
CA PRO A 337 -9.76 21.11 -20.27
C PRO A 337 -8.48 20.26 -20.35
N SER A 338 -8.24 19.63 -21.51
CA SER A 338 -7.15 18.68 -21.74
C SER A 338 -6.38 19.00 -23.01
N VAL A 339 -5.06 19.19 -22.88
CA VAL A 339 -4.15 19.50 -24.01
C VAL A 339 -4.20 18.41 -25.08
N GLN A 340 -4.10 17.15 -24.67
CA GLN A 340 -4.05 16.03 -25.59
C GLN A 340 -5.38 15.90 -26.35
N LEU A 341 -6.51 15.98 -25.64
CA LEU A 341 -7.82 15.92 -26.29
C LEU A 341 -8.09 17.12 -27.19
N ASP A 342 -7.61 18.31 -26.84
CA ASP A 342 -7.62 19.47 -27.74
C ASP A 342 -6.85 19.17 -29.04
N GLU A 343 -5.68 18.53 -28.97
CA GLU A 343 -4.91 18.15 -30.16
C GLU A 343 -5.61 17.09 -31.03
N PHE A 344 -6.25 16.08 -30.40
CA PHE A 344 -7.06 15.10 -31.13
C PHE A 344 -8.24 15.78 -31.86
N LEU A 345 -8.94 16.69 -31.17
CA LEU A 345 -10.11 17.40 -31.72
C LEU A 345 -9.73 18.51 -32.71
N GLY A 346 -8.52 19.06 -32.62
CA GLY A 346 -8.04 20.11 -33.50
C GLY A 346 -8.97 21.35 -33.47
N PRO A 347 -9.54 21.78 -34.61
CA PRO A 347 -10.47 22.91 -34.66
C PRO A 347 -11.73 22.74 -33.81
N LEU A 348 -12.07 21.52 -33.41
CA LEU A 348 -13.23 21.20 -32.57
C LEU A 348 -12.92 21.25 -31.06
N ALA A 349 -11.70 21.62 -30.68
CA ALA A 349 -11.30 21.72 -29.29
C ALA A 349 -12.18 22.74 -28.54
N ARG A 350 -12.60 22.37 -27.32
CA ARG A 350 -13.42 23.23 -26.45
C ARG A 350 -12.68 24.51 -26.02
N GLY A 351 -11.37 24.43 -25.85
CA GLY A 351 -10.57 25.51 -25.25
C GLY A 351 -10.86 25.69 -23.76
N GLY A 352 -10.54 26.86 -23.21
CA GLY A 352 -10.80 27.20 -21.80
C GLY A 352 -9.52 27.36 -20.94
N SER A 353 -9.70 27.97 -19.77
CA SER A 353 -8.62 28.14 -18.79
C SER A 353 -8.30 26.80 -18.13
N ARG A 354 -7.07 26.33 -18.34
CA ARG A 354 -6.60 25.04 -17.83
C ARG A 354 -6.36 25.13 -16.33
N LEU A 355 -6.76 24.07 -15.63
CA LEU A 355 -6.31 23.88 -14.26
C LEU A 355 -4.83 23.48 -14.27
N GLN A 356 -4.12 23.89 -13.21
CA GLN A 356 -2.75 23.46 -13.01
C GLN A 356 -2.69 21.92 -12.90
N ALA A 357 -1.70 21.32 -13.56
CA ALA A 357 -1.53 19.87 -13.57
C ALA A 357 -1.42 19.31 -12.15
N SER A 358 -2.22 18.28 -11.85
CA SER A 358 -2.32 17.68 -10.52
C SER A 358 -1.79 16.25 -10.52
N THR A 359 -1.11 15.88 -9.43
CA THR A 359 -0.51 14.56 -9.20
C THR A 359 -1.37 13.65 -8.33
N THR A 360 -2.37 14.21 -7.64
CA THR A 360 -3.35 13.48 -6.82
C THR A 360 -4.73 14.09 -6.98
N VAL A 361 -5.76 13.33 -6.59
CA VAL A 361 -7.15 13.83 -6.56
C VAL A 361 -7.29 15.02 -5.59
N ALA A 362 -6.57 15.02 -4.48
CA ALA A 362 -6.58 16.12 -3.51
C ALA A 362 -5.98 17.42 -4.09
N HIS A 363 -4.89 17.32 -4.85
CA HIS A 363 -4.35 18.46 -5.60
C HIS A 363 -5.38 19.01 -6.58
N LEU A 364 -6.10 18.12 -7.27
CA LEU A 364 -7.14 18.51 -8.20
C LEU A 364 -8.30 19.21 -7.48
N ALA A 365 -8.77 18.68 -6.34
CA ALA A 365 -9.80 19.30 -5.52
C ALA A 365 -9.41 20.71 -5.06
N TYR A 366 -8.16 20.90 -4.61
CA TYR A 366 -7.63 22.20 -4.22
C TYR A 366 -7.59 23.20 -5.39
N THR A 367 -7.00 22.80 -6.53
CA THR A 367 -6.92 23.66 -7.71
C THR A 367 -8.30 24.00 -8.25
N PHE A 368 -9.25 23.06 -8.18
CA PHE A 368 -10.64 23.32 -8.55
C PHE A 368 -11.33 24.30 -7.59
N ALA A 369 -11.13 24.19 -6.27
CA ALA A 369 -11.65 25.18 -5.31
C ALA A 369 -11.10 26.60 -5.59
N ARG A 370 -9.84 26.71 -6.00
CA ARG A 370 -9.25 27.99 -6.46
C ARG A 370 -9.86 28.48 -7.77
N HIS A 371 -10.16 27.59 -8.71
CA HIS A 371 -10.89 27.92 -9.95
C HIS A 371 -12.28 28.49 -9.67
N LEU A 372 -12.98 27.97 -8.65
CA LEU A 372 -14.25 28.56 -8.16
C LEU A 372 -14.06 29.97 -7.58
N GLY A 373 -12.83 30.41 -7.29
CA GLY A 373 -12.53 31.72 -6.70
C GLY A 373 -12.53 31.76 -5.17
N CYS A 374 -12.53 30.60 -4.50
CA CYS A 374 -12.61 30.53 -3.05
C CYS A 374 -11.39 31.19 -2.38
N ASP A 375 -11.66 32.04 -1.39
CA ASP A 375 -10.66 32.63 -0.49
C ASP A 375 -11.30 32.97 0.88
N PRO A 376 -10.93 32.29 1.98
CA PRO A 376 -9.89 31.26 2.06
C PRO A 376 -10.32 29.90 1.50
N VAL A 377 -9.33 29.01 1.26
CA VAL A 377 -9.55 27.56 1.07
C VAL A 377 -9.10 26.83 2.34
N ALA A 378 -10.00 26.03 2.92
CA ALA A 378 -9.75 25.17 4.06
C ALA A 378 -9.54 23.72 3.63
N LEU A 379 -8.53 23.06 4.19
CA LEU A 379 -8.23 21.65 3.97
C LEU A 379 -8.74 20.83 5.16
N ILE A 380 -9.46 19.74 4.91
CA ILE A 380 -9.84 18.75 5.93
C ILE A 380 -9.52 17.33 5.47
N GLY A 381 -9.17 16.44 6.41
CA GLY A 381 -8.68 15.09 6.09
C GLY A 381 -7.46 15.08 5.17
N GLN A 382 -6.69 16.17 5.10
CA GLN A 382 -5.47 16.29 4.29
C GLN A 382 -4.24 15.94 5.13
N ASP A 383 -4.21 14.73 5.68
CA ASP A 383 -3.23 14.39 6.71
C ASP A 383 -1.80 14.36 6.19
N LEU A 384 -1.58 13.77 5.00
CA LEU A 384 -0.25 13.57 4.42
C LEU A 384 0.72 12.88 5.40
N GLY A 385 0.17 11.98 6.21
CA GLY A 385 0.85 11.23 7.25
C GLY A 385 -0.13 10.27 7.92
N PHE A 386 0.41 9.33 8.70
CA PHE A 386 -0.33 8.29 9.39
C PHE A 386 -0.78 8.77 10.77
N THR A 387 -1.73 9.70 10.76
CA THR A 387 -2.30 10.30 11.99
C THR A 387 -2.83 9.22 12.91
N ASP A 388 -2.49 9.32 14.19
CA ASP A 388 -2.86 8.39 15.27
C ASP A 388 -2.46 6.92 15.02
N GLY A 389 -1.47 6.66 14.17
CA GLY A 389 -1.03 5.30 13.84
C GLY A 389 -1.96 4.56 12.87
N LEU A 390 -2.76 5.30 12.09
CA LEU A 390 -3.70 4.74 11.11
C LEU A 390 -3.23 5.01 9.68
N TYR A 391 -3.34 4.00 8.82
CA TYR A 391 -3.10 4.12 7.39
C TYR A 391 -4.34 4.65 6.67
N TYR A 392 -5.51 4.14 7.03
CA TYR A 392 -6.78 4.53 6.42
C TYR A 392 -7.68 5.29 7.39
N ALA A 393 -8.59 6.09 6.83
CA ALA A 393 -9.67 6.67 7.61
C ALA A 393 -10.59 5.59 8.20
N PRO A 394 -11.01 5.74 9.47
CA PRO A 394 -11.95 4.81 10.10
C PRO A 394 -13.26 4.65 9.32
N GLY A 395 -13.66 3.40 9.03
CA GLY A 395 -14.89 3.08 8.31
C GLY A 395 -14.77 3.06 6.79
N THR A 396 -13.54 3.01 6.25
CA THR A 396 -13.31 2.83 4.81
C THR A 396 -13.52 1.37 4.39
N ALA A 397 -13.86 1.16 3.11
CA ALA A 397 -14.18 -0.17 2.56
C ALA A 397 -13.03 -1.20 2.70
N ILE A 398 -11.80 -0.76 2.95
CA ILE A 398 -10.66 -1.66 3.18
C ILE A 398 -10.82 -2.49 4.46
N HIS A 399 -11.51 -1.98 5.48
CA HIS A 399 -11.76 -2.70 6.72
C HIS A 399 -12.64 -3.94 6.49
N GLU A 400 -13.56 -3.87 5.53
CA GLU A 400 -14.37 -5.02 5.08
C GLU A 400 -13.52 -6.09 4.36
N VAL A 401 -12.43 -5.69 3.70
CA VAL A 401 -11.50 -6.62 3.04
C VAL A 401 -10.69 -7.42 4.07
N TRP A 402 -10.44 -6.85 5.24
CA TRP A 402 -9.69 -7.49 6.33
C TRP A 402 -10.53 -8.42 7.20
N LEU A 403 -11.86 -8.43 7.08
CA LEU A 403 -12.77 -9.32 7.80
C LEU A 403 -12.26 -10.77 7.99
N PRO A 404 -11.78 -11.49 6.95
CA PRO A 404 -11.30 -12.87 7.08
C PRO A 404 -9.92 -12.99 7.76
N GLU A 405 -9.32 -11.89 8.23
CA GLU A 405 -8.07 -11.85 8.97
C GLU A 405 -8.25 -11.30 10.40
N LEU A 406 -9.38 -10.63 10.69
CA LEU A 406 -9.68 -10.06 12.00
C LEU A 406 -10.02 -11.14 13.03
N ASN A 407 -9.45 -11.00 14.24
CA ASN A 407 -9.72 -11.81 15.42
C ASN A 407 -9.14 -11.13 16.70
N SER A 408 -9.27 -11.76 17.87
CA SER A 408 -8.77 -11.21 19.16
C SER A 408 -7.25 -10.92 19.21
N PHE A 409 -6.47 -11.49 18.29
CA PHE A 409 -5.02 -11.36 18.20
C PHE A 409 -4.57 -10.67 16.90
N ASN A 410 -5.51 -10.20 16.08
CA ASN A 410 -5.25 -9.42 14.88
C ASN A 410 -6.39 -8.42 14.69
N THR A 411 -6.29 -7.32 15.42
CA THR A 411 -7.29 -6.25 15.50
C THR A 411 -7.20 -5.32 14.29
N VAL A 412 -8.16 -4.41 14.15
CA VAL A 412 -8.09 -3.36 13.11
C VAL A 412 -6.86 -2.49 13.32
N GLU A 413 -6.52 -2.16 14.56
CA GLU A 413 -5.36 -1.35 14.92
C GLU A 413 -4.05 -2.06 14.58
N THR A 414 -3.98 -3.38 14.81
CA THR A 414 -2.83 -4.18 14.43
C THR A 414 -2.66 -4.19 12.91
N MET A 415 -3.75 -4.35 12.16
CA MET A 415 -3.74 -4.34 10.69
C MET A 415 -3.35 -2.96 10.12
N GLU A 416 -3.90 -1.88 10.67
CA GLU A 416 -3.56 -0.50 10.32
C GLU A 416 -2.06 -0.23 10.55
N TRP A 417 -1.55 -0.62 11.71
CA TRP A 417 -0.15 -0.42 12.05
C TRP A 417 0.78 -1.28 11.18
N GLU A 418 0.47 -2.57 10.99
CA GLU A 418 1.22 -3.45 10.09
C GLU A 418 1.28 -2.88 8.67
N ARG A 419 0.19 -2.28 8.18
CA ARG A 419 0.15 -1.63 6.87
C ARG A 419 1.17 -0.49 6.78
N ILE A 420 1.35 0.30 7.84
CA ILE A 420 2.35 1.37 7.93
C ILE A 420 3.77 0.78 7.93
N VAL A 421 4.07 -0.11 8.88
CA VAL A 421 5.45 -0.57 9.11
C VAL A 421 5.99 -1.53 8.04
N ARG A 422 5.12 -2.13 7.21
CA ARG A 422 5.52 -2.85 5.99
C ARG A 422 6.27 -1.98 4.99
N HIS A 423 6.04 -0.67 5.01
CA HIS A 423 6.73 0.30 4.16
C HIS A 423 7.85 1.05 4.87
N ARG A 424 8.37 0.52 6.00
CA ARG A 424 9.36 1.19 6.88
C ARG A 424 10.54 1.84 6.16
N ASN A 425 11.09 1.20 5.13
CA ASN A 425 12.23 1.71 4.36
C ASN A 425 11.92 3.03 3.61
N HIS A 426 10.65 3.38 3.46
CA HIS A 426 10.16 4.60 2.83
C HIS A 426 9.48 5.55 3.81
N LEU A 427 9.45 5.21 5.11
CA LEU A 427 8.87 6.06 6.15
C LEU A 427 9.83 7.15 6.56
N SER A 428 9.27 8.30 6.89
CA SER A 428 9.93 9.47 7.43
C SER A 428 9.13 9.98 8.63
N GLU A 429 9.83 10.26 9.71
CA GLU A 429 9.22 10.82 10.91
C GLU A 429 8.96 12.32 10.75
N ARG A 430 7.81 12.79 11.21
CA ARG A 430 7.37 14.19 11.20
C ARG A 430 6.59 14.49 12.48
N HIS A 431 6.31 15.77 12.70
CA HIS A 431 5.37 16.21 13.71
C HIS A 431 4.02 16.53 13.07
N ASP A 432 2.95 16.12 13.76
CA ASP A 432 1.59 16.51 13.38
C ASP A 432 1.30 17.98 13.72
N VAL A 433 0.10 18.45 13.41
CA VAL A 433 -0.37 19.81 13.75
C VAL A 433 -0.42 20.10 15.26
N ASN A 434 -0.44 19.07 16.11
CA ASN A 434 -0.43 19.16 17.58
C ASN A 434 0.97 18.97 18.18
N GLY A 435 2.00 18.73 17.37
CA GLY A 435 3.37 18.48 17.79
C GLY A 435 3.71 17.02 18.13
N ARG A 436 2.77 16.08 17.96
CA ARG A 436 2.97 14.64 18.20
C ARG A 436 3.80 13.98 17.11
N ARG A 437 4.48 12.88 17.44
CA ARG A 437 5.30 12.14 16.48
C ARG A 437 4.41 11.31 15.56
N ILE A 438 4.57 11.48 14.25
CA ILE A 438 3.86 10.70 13.22
C ILE A 438 4.81 10.25 12.11
N PHE A 439 4.43 9.17 11.41
CA PHE A 439 5.11 8.76 10.19
C PHE A 439 4.40 9.28 8.94
N THR A 440 5.17 9.51 7.88
CA THR A 440 4.70 9.72 6.51
C THR A 440 5.60 8.93 5.57
N ASP A 441 5.10 8.53 4.40
CA ASP A 441 5.94 7.92 3.38
C ASP A 441 6.50 8.95 2.38
N ALA A 442 7.41 8.49 1.52
CA ALA A 442 8.01 9.32 0.47
C ALA A 442 6.97 9.87 -0.54
N GLN A 443 5.89 9.13 -0.81
CA GLN A 443 4.85 9.53 -1.75
C GLN A 443 4.04 10.72 -1.20
N MET A 444 3.58 10.63 0.05
CA MET A 444 2.89 11.71 0.76
C MET A 444 3.80 12.92 0.98
N LEU A 445 5.11 12.73 1.19
CA LEU A 445 6.06 13.83 1.24
C LEU A 445 6.16 14.58 -0.10
N ASN A 446 6.19 13.86 -1.22
CA ASN A 446 6.16 14.49 -2.55
C ASN A 446 4.85 15.25 -2.77
N TYR A 447 3.73 14.74 -2.24
CA TYR A 447 2.46 15.43 -2.27
C TYR A 447 2.47 16.70 -1.41
N LEU A 448 3.01 16.62 -0.19
CA LEU A 448 3.18 17.77 0.69
C LEU A 448 4.01 18.87 0.03
N GLN A 449 5.16 18.52 -0.55
CA GLN A 449 6.02 19.48 -1.25
C GLN A 449 5.28 20.14 -2.43
N SER A 450 4.52 19.35 -3.20
CA SER A 450 3.73 19.86 -4.32
C SER A 450 2.64 20.85 -3.87
N PHE A 451 1.98 20.58 -2.73
CA PHE A 451 1.05 21.51 -2.09
C PHE A 451 1.75 22.78 -1.60
N GLU A 452 2.87 22.65 -0.90
CA GLU A 452 3.58 23.80 -0.31
C GLU A 452 4.12 24.77 -1.35
N VAL A 453 4.55 24.27 -2.52
CA VAL A 453 4.92 25.11 -3.68
C VAL A 453 3.72 25.96 -4.14
N ARG A 454 2.53 25.36 -4.22
CA ARG A 454 1.30 26.06 -4.61
C ARG A 454 0.87 27.05 -3.54
N PHE A 455 0.91 26.66 -2.28
CA PHE A 455 0.55 27.56 -1.16
C PHE A 455 1.48 28.78 -1.11
N ALA A 456 2.77 28.59 -1.39
CA ALA A 456 3.72 29.70 -1.49
C ALA A 456 3.39 30.66 -2.66
N GLU A 457 2.88 30.16 -3.78
CA GLU A 457 2.39 30.98 -4.88
C GLU A 457 1.13 31.76 -4.50
N ASP A 458 0.14 31.09 -3.89
CA ASP A 458 -1.10 31.69 -3.43
C ASP A 458 -0.86 32.80 -2.38
N VAL A 459 0.01 32.55 -1.40
CA VAL A 459 0.37 33.56 -0.38
C VAL A 459 1.06 34.76 -1.03
N ARG A 460 1.91 34.57 -2.05
CA ARG A 460 2.50 35.69 -2.82
C ARG A 460 1.45 36.51 -3.57
N GLN A 461 0.33 35.90 -3.94
CA GLN A 461 -0.82 36.56 -4.56
C GLN A 461 -1.79 37.15 -3.52
N GLY A 462 -1.53 36.99 -2.21
CA GLY A 462 -2.38 37.48 -1.12
C GLY A 462 -3.57 36.58 -0.78
N LEU A 463 -3.60 35.35 -1.30
CA LEU A 463 -4.65 34.36 -1.03
C LEU A 463 -4.35 33.59 0.26
N ARG A 464 -5.40 33.16 0.96
CA ARG A 464 -5.31 32.46 2.26
C ARG A 464 -5.62 30.98 2.14
N ILE A 465 -4.89 30.18 2.92
CA ILE A 465 -5.07 28.74 3.06
C ILE A 465 -5.20 28.44 4.55
N VAL A 466 -6.24 27.69 4.93
CA VAL A 466 -6.46 27.23 6.30
C VAL A 466 -6.25 25.71 6.36
N ASP A 467 -5.35 25.26 7.23
CA ASP A 467 -5.19 23.85 7.54
C ASP A 467 -6.16 23.49 8.69
N ALA A 468 -7.36 23.04 8.30
CA ALA A 468 -8.42 22.57 9.20
C ALA A 468 -8.45 21.04 9.31
N THR A 469 -7.33 20.39 8.98
CA THR A 469 -7.20 18.93 9.00
C THR A 469 -7.36 18.39 10.42
N GLU A 470 -7.02 19.18 11.45
CA GLU A 470 -7.05 18.77 12.86
C GLU A 470 -6.23 17.48 13.11
N GLY A 471 -5.24 17.21 12.26
CA GLY A 471 -4.38 16.04 12.25
C GLY A 471 -3.33 16.17 11.13
N GLY A 472 -2.51 15.14 10.96
CA GLY A 472 -1.54 15.07 9.88
C GLY A 472 -0.36 16.02 9.97
N VAL A 473 0.53 15.94 8.98
CA VAL A 473 1.77 16.73 8.92
C VAL A 473 1.43 18.21 8.80
N ARG A 474 2.17 19.03 9.55
CA ARG A 474 2.10 20.49 9.46
C ARG A 474 2.49 20.98 8.06
N LYS A 475 1.61 21.75 7.43
CA LYS A 475 1.79 22.28 6.05
C LYS A 475 2.32 23.71 6.08
N ARG A 476 3.43 23.99 5.40
CA ARG A 476 3.95 25.37 5.30
C ARG A 476 3.00 26.28 4.52
N ASN A 477 3.06 27.58 4.81
CA ASN A 477 2.23 28.61 4.16
C ASN A 477 0.71 28.43 4.37
N THR A 478 0.32 27.83 5.50
CA THR A 478 -1.08 27.67 5.91
C THR A 478 -1.31 28.23 7.32
N GLU A 479 -2.55 28.62 7.61
CA GLU A 479 -3.01 28.96 8.95
C GLU A 479 -3.68 27.74 9.61
N VAL A 480 -3.17 27.27 10.75
CA VAL A 480 -3.75 26.12 11.46
C VAL A 480 -4.91 26.60 12.34
N ARG A 481 -6.12 26.06 12.11
CA ARG A 481 -7.34 26.32 12.90
C ARG A 481 -8.24 25.08 12.85
N THR A 482 -9.17 24.93 13.78
CA THR A 482 -10.20 23.88 13.66
C THR A 482 -11.20 24.20 12.54
N LEU A 483 -11.91 23.19 12.02
CA LEU A 483 -12.97 23.43 11.03
C LEU A 483 -14.10 24.28 11.65
N VAL A 484 -14.38 24.10 12.94
CA VAL A 484 -15.38 24.89 13.68
C VAL A 484 -15.04 26.38 13.62
N GLU A 485 -13.85 26.76 14.06
CA GLU A 485 -13.39 28.16 14.05
C GLU A 485 -13.37 28.74 12.63
N THR A 486 -13.02 27.92 11.64
CA THR A 486 -12.96 28.32 10.24
C THR A 486 -14.34 28.64 9.68
N ILE A 487 -15.33 27.78 9.94
CA ILE A 487 -16.73 28.01 9.52
C ILE A 487 -17.29 29.23 10.24
N GLU A 488 -17.06 29.39 11.53
CA GLU A 488 -17.53 30.56 12.28
C GLU A 488 -16.98 31.87 11.72
N ALA A 489 -15.69 31.89 11.34
CA ALA A 489 -15.03 33.07 10.79
C ALA A 489 -15.41 33.40 9.33
N HIS A 490 -15.67 32.38 8.49
CA HIS A 490 -15.76 32.56 7.03
C HIS A 490 -17.09 32.11 6.39
N ALA A 491 -17.90 31.36 7.12
CA ALA A 491 -19.19 30.83 6.68
C ALA A 491 -20.25 30.93 7.79
N GLY A 492 -20.21 32.00 8.60
CA GLY A 492 -21.15 32.28 9.69
C GLY A 492 -22.60 32.51 9.23
N ALA A 493 -23.55 32.67 10.17
CA ALA A 493 -24.99 32.65 9.85
C ALA A 493 -25.46 33.80 8.92
N ALA A 494 -24.69 34.88 8.83
CA ALA A 494 -24.96 36.02 7.95
C ALA A 494 -24.49 35.81 6.49
N THR A 495 -23.77 34.73 6.21
CA THR A 495 -23.25 34.41 4.88
C THR A 495 -24.37 33.90 3.98
N SER A 496 -24.53 34.46 2.77
CA SER A 496 -25.58 34.05 1.83
C SER A 496 -25.31 32.67 1.21
N ALA A 497 -26.31 32.05 0.60
CA ALA A 497 -26.12 30.79 -0.13
C ALA A 497 -25.25 30.99 -1.39
N ILE A 498 -24.51 29.96 -1.81
CA ILE A 498 -23.84 29.91 -3.13
C ILE A 498 -24.75 29.16 -4.11
N ASP A 499 -25.02 29.77 -5.26
CA ASP A 499 -25.79 29.14 -6.33
C ASP A 499 -24.83 28.64 -7.42
N PHE A 500 -24.77 27.33 -7.60
CA PHE A 500 -23.91 26.70 -8.61
C PHE A 500 -24.75 26.31 -9.84
N PRO A 501 -24.34 26.70 -11.06
CA PRO A 501 -25.01 26.25 -12.27
C PRO A 501 -24.83 24.74 -12.39
N ARG A 502 -25.92 24.03 -12.69
CA ARG A 502 -25.86 22.59 -12.95
C ARG A 502 -25.27 22.34 -14.32
N ALA A 503 -24.46 21.30 -14.43
CA ALA A 503 -23.97 20.78 -15.69
C ALA A 503 -25.16 20.51 -16.62
N THR A 504 -25.14 21.15 -17.79
CA THR A 504 -26.15 20.92 -18.82
C THR A 504 -25.96 19.54 -19.42
N VAL A 505 -27.05 18.80 -19.57
CA VAL A 505 -27.07 17.55 -20.33
C VAL A 505 -26.82 17.91 -21.80
N PRO A 506 -25.96 17.17 -22.54
CA PRO A 506 -25.61 17.53 -23.91
C PRO A 506 -26.84 17.72 -24.81
N GLU A 507 -26.97 18.89 -25.44
CA GLU A 507 -27.76 19.03 -26.68
C GLU A 507 -26.86 18.63 -27.86
N ALA A 508 -27.42 17.93 -28.85
CA ALA A 508 -26.68 17.34 -29.97
C ALA A 508 -26.05 18.40 -30.89
N GLY A 509 -24.96 19.02 -30.45
CA GLY A 509 -24.11 19.92 -31.21
C GLY A 509 -22.91 19.17 -31.78
N ASP A 510 -23.02 18.75 -33.04
CA ASP A 510 -21.93 18.33 -33.94
C ASP A 510 -21.19 17.01 -33.66
N ARG A 511 -21.89 15.98 -33.18
CA ARG A 511 -21.39 14.58 -33.11
C ARG A 511 -20.72 14.13 -34.42
N ARG A 512 -21.27 14.55 -35.56
CA ARG A 512 -20.74 14.20 -36.88
C ARG A 512 -19.36 14.80 -37.13
N ALA A 513 -19.14 16.06 -36.75
CA ALA A 513 -17.84 16.71 -36.88
C ALA A 513 -16.75 15.99 -36.07
N VAL A 514 -17.06 15.55 -34.85
CA VAL A 514 -16.12 14.77 -34.03
C VAL A 514 -15.78 13.44 -34.72
N LEU A 515 -16.77 12.70 -35.21
CA LEU A 515 -16.53 11.44 -35.93
C LEU A 515 -15.69 11.64 -37.20
N ASP A 516 -15.99 12.68 -37.98
CA ASP A 516 -15.25 13.01 -39.20
C ASP A 516 -13.79 13.39 -38.86
N ARG A 517 -13.55 14.10 -37.75
CA ARG A 517 -12.21 14.42 -37.26
C ARG A 517 -11.44 13.16 -36.82
N LEU A 518 -12.05 12.28 -36.03
CA LEU A 518 -11.41 11.03 -35.60
C LEU A 518 -11.04 10.14 -36.79
N ALA A 519 -11.93 10.06 -37.79
CA ALA A 519 -11.68 9.31 -39.03
C ALA A 519 -10.52 9.91 -39.84
N LEU A 520 -10.43 11.24 -39.94
CA LEU A 520 -9.31 11.93 -40.58
C LEU A 520 -7.98 11.61 -39.89
N VAL A 521 -7.90 11.81 -38.56
CA VAL A 521 -6.68 11.54 -37.79
C VAL A 521 -6.24 10.09 -37.95
N ARG A 522 -7.18 9.13 -37.89
CA ARG A 522 -6.90 7.72 -38.14
C ARG A 522 -6.27 7.50 -39.52
N SER A 523 -6.86 8.08 -40.58
CA SER A 523 -6.32 7.95 -41.94
C SER A 523 -4.90 8.50 -42.05
N GLU A 524 -4.60 9.61 -41.38
CA GLU A 524 -3.24 10.18 -41.35
C GLU A 524 -2.26 9.28 -40.59
N LEU A 525 -2.69 8.64 -39.49
CA LEU A 525 -1.88 7.67 -38.74
C LEU A 525 -1.60 6.39 -39.54
N ASP A 526 -2.56 5.92 -40.33
CA ASP A 526 -2.38 4.78 -41.24
C ASP A 526 -1.30 5.11 -42.30
N GLU A 527 -1.37 6.31 -42.90
CA GLU A 527 -0.33 6.78 -43.84
C GLU A 527 1.05 6.91 -43.17
N ILE A 528 1.12 7.37 -41.91
CA ILE A 528 2.38 7.42 -41.14
C ILE A 528 2.91 6.00 -40.89
N ALA A 529 2.06 5.04 -40.51
CA ALA A 529 2.47 3.66 -40.25
C ALA A 529 3.04 3.01 -41.52
N GLU A 530 2.39 3.19 -42.68
CA GLU A 530 2.88 2.70 -43.98
C GLU A 530 4.19 3.39 -44.42
N ALA A 531 4.34 4.68 -44.14
CA ALA A 531 5.59 5.39 -44.41
C ALA A 531 6.73 4.89 -43.49
N SER A 532 6.44 4.63 -42.22
CA SER A 532 7.39 4.07 -41.25
C SER A 532 7.81 2.65 -41.64
N GLU A 533 6.90 1.78 -42.09
CA GLU A 533 7.23 0.43 -42.59
C GLU A 533 8.21 0.49 -43.76
N ARG A 534 7.92 1.33 -44.77
CA ARG A 534 8.85 1.56 -45.90
C ARG A 534 10.19 2.14 -45.46
N THR A 535 10.20 2.99 -44.42
CA THR A 535 11.43 3.56 -43.86
C THR A 535 12.26 2.48 -43.17
N LEU A 536 11.64 1.56 -42.43
CA LEU A 536 12.33 0.43 -41.79
C LEU A 536 13.05 -0.44 -42.81
N GLU A 537 12.35 -0.86 -43.87
CA GLU A 537 12.95 -1.66 -44.95
C GLU A 537 14.19 -0.98 -45.54
N ILE A 538 14.14 0.36 -45.71
CA ILE A 538 15.27 1.12 -46.23
C ILE A 538 16.40 1.21 -45.20
N LEU A 539 16.11 1.50 -43.93
CA LEU A 539 17.12 1.64 -42.88
C LEU A 539 17.83 0.31 -42.57
N GLU A 540 17.09 -0.80 -42.52
CA GLU A 540 17.64 -2.15 -42.36
C GLU A 540 18.55 -2.49 -43.55
N ARG A 541 18.15 -2.15 -44.78
CA ARG A 541 19.01 -2.32 -45.96
C ARG A 541 20.26 -1.44 -45.92
N MET A 542 20.14 -0.18 -45.47
CA MET A 542 21.28 0.73 -45.29
C MET A 542 22.28 0.20 -44.25
N LEU A 543 21.80 -0.46 -43.20
CA LEU A 543 22.63 -1.12 -42.21
C LEU A 543 23.41 -2.30 -42.82
N GLU A 544 22.77 -3.10 -43.68
CA GLU A 544 23.42 -4.22 -44.39
C GLU A 544 24.46 -3.77 -45.42
N CYS A 545 24.18 -2.71 -46.20
CA CYS A 545 25.03 -2.26 -47.31
C CYS A 545 25.89 -1.04 -46.97
N GLN A 546 26.17 -0.81 -45.68
CA GLN A 546 26.85 0.38 -45.17
C GLN A 546 28.18 0.73 -45.87
N SER A 547 28.90 -0.29 -46.36
CA SER A 547 30.19 -0.14 -47.05
C SER A 547 30.06 0.20 -48.54
N ASP A 548 28.85 0.15 -49.14
CA ASP A 548 28.57 0.43 -50.56
C ASP A 548 28.00 1.84 -50.73
N ARG A 549 28.88 2.80 -51.02
CA ARG A 549 28.51 4.23 -51.10
C ARG A 549 27.51 4.56 -52.22
N PRO A 550 27.65 4.05 -53.46
CA PRO A 550 26.63 4.22 -54.49
C PRO A 550 25.24 3.71 -54.11
N GLU A 551 25.16 2.57 -53.43
CA GLU A 551 23.87 2.01 -53.01
C GLU A 551 23.27 2.79 -51.82
N MET A 552 24.12 3.23 -50.87
CA MET A 552 23.71 4.11 -49.79
C MET A 552 23.12 5.44 -50.29
N ASP A 553 23.73 6.08 -51.30
CA ASP A 553 23.21 7.33 -51.88
C ASP A 553 21.83 7.13 -52.53
N ARG A 554 21.59 5.99 -53.19
CA ARG A 554 20.28 5.63 -53.74
C ARG A 554 19.23 5.40 -52.64
N LEU A 555 19.60 4.69 -51.56
CA LEU A 555 18.72 4.44 -50.43
C LEU A 555 18.37 5.73 -49.69
N PHE A 556 19.33 6.65 -49.51
CA PHE A 556 19.08 7.98 -48.95
C PHE A 556 18.08 8.78 -49.77
N GLN A 557 18.17 8.76 -51.11
CA GLN A 557 17.17 9.43 -51.97
C GLN A 557 15.78 8.79 -51.82
N ARG A 558 15.69 7.46 -51.66
CA ARG A 558 14.43 6.75 -51.43
C ARG A 558 13.78 7.09 -50.09
N LEU A 559 14.55 7.48 -49.07
CA LEU A 559 14.02 7.92 -47.77
C LEU A 559 13.24 9.24 -47.84
N GLU A 560 13.50 10.10 -48.82
CA GLU A 560 12.87 11.43 -48.87
C GLU A 560 11.35 11.37 -49.06
N ALA A 561 10.83 10.38 -49.80
CA ALA A 561 9.38 10.25 -50.00
C ALA A 561 8.62 9.81 -48.73
N PRO A 562 9.02 8.74 -48.01
CA PRO A 562 8.47 8.43 -46.69
C PRO A 562 8.62 9.57 -45.70
N ARG A 563 9.78 10.25 -45.66
CA ARG A 563 10.01 11.41 -44.77
C ARG A 563 9.09 12.58 -45.09
N ALA A 564 8.85 12.87 -46.36
CA ALA A 564 7.90 13.92 -46.78
C ALA A 564 6.47 13.57 -46.34
N THR A 565 6.09 12.30 -46.38
CA THR A 565 4.77 11.82 -45.89
C THR A 565 4.62 12.06 -44.40
N VAL A 566 5.60 11.65 -43.58
CA VAL A 566 5.58 11.88 -42.13
C VAL A 566 5.60 13.37 -41.79
N ARG A 567 6.37 14.19 -42.53
CA ARG A 567 6.41 15.66 -42.36
C ARG A 567 5.09 16.34 -42.68
N ARG A 568 4.37 15.87 -43.71
CA ARG A 568 3.05 16.38 -44.09
C ARG A 568 2.04 16.19 -42.95
N HIS A 569 2.16 15.08 -42.22
CA HIS A 569 1.29 14.71 -41.11
C HIS A 569 1.94 14.98 -39.74
N SER A 570 2.67 16.09 -39.62
CA SER A 570 3.41 16.42 -38.39
C SER A 570 2.53 16.52 -37.15
N ASP A 571 1.27 16.92 -37.31
CA ASP A 571 0.33 17.07 -36.20
C ASP A 571 -0.10 15.70 -35.67
N SER A 572 -0.51 14.78 -36.55
CA SER A 572 -0.83 13.40 -36.18
C SER A 572 0.41 12.63 -35.70
N ARG A 573 1.61 12.96 -36.19
CA ARG A 573 2.87 12.44 -35.64
C ARG A 573 3.13 12.89 -34.21
N ARG A 574 2.73 14.11 -33.80
CA ARG A 574 2.84 14.55 -32.40
C ARG A 574 1.93 13.74 -31.47
N LEU A 575 0.74 13.37 -31.93
CA LEU A 575 -0.17 12.49 -31.17
C LEU A 575 0.45 11.13 -30.86
N THR A 576 1.24 10.58 -31.78
CA THR A 576 1.94 9.31 -31.54
C THR A 576 3.12 9.45 -30.58
N ASP A 577 3.75 10.61 -30.48
CA ASP A 577 4.76 10.87 -29.43
C ASP A 577 4.11 10.91 -28.03
N TRP A 578 2.90 11.46 -27.88
CA TRP A 578 2.16 11.41 -26.62
C TRP A 578 1.86 9.98 -26.16
N PHE A 579 1.50 9.11 -27.10
CA PHE A 579 1.25 7.69 -26.84
C PHE A 579 2.56 6.92 -26.55
N ASN A 580 3.68 7.32 -27.16
CA ASN A 580 4.93 6.57 -27.17
C ASN A 580 6.08 7.26 -26.42
N GLN A 581 5.82 7.68 -25.17
CA GLN A 581 6.81 8.42 -24.36
C GLN A 581 8.06 7.59 -24.04
N ILE A 582 7.93 6.27 -23.91
CA ILE A 582 9.08 5.39 -23.64
C ILE A 582 10.06 5.39 -24.82
N ALA A 583 9.57 5.27 -26.05
CA ALA A 583 10.44 5.36 -27.23
C ALA A 583 11.16 6.70 -27.31
N THR A 584 10.44 7.80 -27.04
CA THR A 584 11.01 9.15 -27.00
C THR A 584 12.14 9.26 -25.97
N PHE A 585 11.95 8.67 -24.78
CA PHE A 585 12.97 8.63 -23.74
C PHE A 585 14.18 7.75 -24.11
N GLN A 586 13.95 6.57 -24.67
CA GLN A 586 15.03 5.68 -25.11
C GLN A 586 15.84 6.29 -26.24
N ARG A 587 15.19 6.99 -27.17
CA ARG A 587 15.84 7.79 -28.20
C ARG A 587 16.74 8.87 -27.59
N LEU A 588 16.24 9.63 -26.62
CA LEU A 588 17.02 10.65 -25.91
C LEU A 588 18.28 10.03 -25.28
N ARG A 589 18.15 8.86 -24.64
CA ARG A 589 19.28 8.14 -24.03
C ARG A 589 20.29 7.67 -25.07
N ALA A 590 19.82 7.11 -26.19
CA ALA A 590 20.69 6.66 -27.29
C ALA A 590 21.42 7.82 -27.98
N ASP A 591 20.72 8.91 -28.30
CA ASP A 591 21.30 10.13 -28.90
C ASP A 591 22.39 10.72 -28.01
N ARG A 592 22.16 10.72 -26.70
CA ARG A 592 23.15 11.13 -25.71
C ARG A 592 24.39 10.24 -25.73
N ARG A 593 24.20 8.92 -25.72
CA ARG A 593 25.32 7.96 -25.76
C ARG A 593 26.16 8.10 -27.03
N ILE A 594 25.52 8.28 -28.19
CA ILE A 594 26.22 8.53 -29.47
C ILE A 594 27.02 9.83 -29.41
N ARG A 595 26.43 10.93 -28.90
CA ARG A 595 27.12 12.23 -28.78
C ARG A 595 28.30 12.23 -27.82
N LEU A 596 28.22 11.48 -26.72
CA LEU A 596 29.29 11.37 -25.73
C LEU A 596 30.43 10.47 -26.21
N THR A 597 30.16 9.55 -27.14
CA THR A 597 31.18 8.68 -27.74
C THR A 597 31.88 9.43 -28.89
N GLY A 598 32.70 10.42 -28.53
CA GLY A 598 33.35 11.35 -29.48
C GLY A 598 34.39 10.74 -30.43
N ASP A 599 34.85 9.51 -30.18
CA ASP A 599 35.95 8.84 -30.90
C ASP A 599 35.49 7.71 -31.84
N LEU A 600 34.20 7.63 -32.18
CA LEU A 600 33.74 6.64 -33.17
C LEU A 600 34.24 7.01 -34.56
N GLU A 601 34.81 6.04 -35.28
CA GLU A 601 35.05 6.17 -36.72
C GLU A 601 33.72 6.54 -37.41
N PRO A 602 33.73 7.35 -38.49
CA PRO A 602 32.50 7.83 -39.13
C PRO A 602 31.50 6.73 -39.49
N ILE A 603 32.00 5.52 -39.81
CA ILE A 603 31.19 4.35 -40.13
C ILE A 603 30.52 3.74 -38.89
N ASP A 604 31.21 3.66 -37.75
CA ASP A 604 30.64 3.10 -36.51
C ASP A 604 29.60 4.05 -35.92
N ARG A 605 29.83 5.36 -36.03
CA ARG A 605 28.83 6.38 -35.68
C ARG A 605 27.58 6.26 -36.54
N GLN A 606 27.75 6.14 -37.87
CA GLN A 606 26.62 5.95 -38.78
C GLN A 606 25.86 4.65 -38.47
N ARG A 607 26.55 3.58 -38.08
CA ARG A 607 25.92 2.31 -37.67
C ARG A 607 25.04 2.50 -36.44
N ALA A 608 25.59 3.11 -35.38
CA ALA A 608 24.84 3.38 -34.16
C ALA A 608 23.62 4.30 -34.40
N GLU A 609 23.74 5.29 -35.29
CA GLU A 609 22.63 6.15 -35.71
C GLU A 609 21.54 5.36 -36.47
N LEU A 610 21.93 4.45 -37.37
CA LEU A 610 20.99 3.58 -38.11
C LEU A 610 20.28 2.58 -37.18
N GLU A 611 21.00 1.90 -36.30
CA GLU A 611 20.44 0.95 -35.33
C GLU A 611 19.41 1.64 -34.41
N ARG A 612 19.77 2.82 -33.89
CA ARG A 612 18.86 3.68 -33.13
C ARG A 612 17.61 4.04 -33.95
N ASP A 613 17.79 4.47 -35.21
CA ASP A 613 16.68 4.90 -36.06
C ASP A 613 15.73 3.75 -36.41
N ILE A 614 16.25 2.54 -36.64
CA ILE A 614 15.42 1.34 -36.86
C ILE A 614 14.50 1.09 -35.66
N VAL A 615 15.04 1.09 -34.45
CA VAL A 615 14.24 0.89 -33.22
C VAL A 615 13.17 1.98 -33.08
N ASN A 616 13.55 3.24 -33.28
CA ASN A 616 12.62 4.37 -33.15
C ASN A 616 11.50 4.36 -34.19
N VAL A 617 11.82 4.07 -35.46
CA VAL A 617 10.82 4.02 -36.54
C VAL A 617 9.87 2.83 -36.34
N ARG A 618 10.37 1.70 -35.83
CA ARG A 618 9.57 0.53 -35.48
C ARG A 618 8.53 0.86 -34.42
N TRP A 619 8.98 1.49 -33.33
CA TRP A 619 8.06 1.94 -32.28
C TRP A 619 7.07 3.01 -32.78
N ALA A 620 7.49 3.94 -33.64
CA ALA A 620 6.58 4.94 -34.21
C ALA A 620 5.48 4.30 -35.09
N ARG A 621 5.82 3.27 -35.88
CA ARG A 621 4.85 2.49 -36.65
C ARG A 621 3.84 1.80 -35.75
N ASP A 622 4.32 1.07 -34.75
CA ASP A 622 3.45 0.26 -33.87
C ASP A 622 2.54 1.15 -33.02
N ALA A 623 3.09 2.26 -32.51
CA ALA A 623 2.30 3.30 -31.83
C ALA A 623 1.22 3.92 -32.73
N SER A 624 1.52 4.17 -34.01
CA SER A 624 0.53 4.71 -34.95
C SER A 624 -0.63 3.74 -35.18
N ARG A 625 -0.34 2.44 -35.31
CA ARG A 625 -1.37 1.38 -35.46
C ARG A 625 -2.24 1.25 -34.22
N MET A 626 -1.63 1.13 -33.04
CA MET A 626 -2.35 1.02 -31.77
C MET A 626 -3.21 2.26 -31.49
N LEU A 627 -2.69 3.46 -31.77
CA LEU A 627 -3.48 4.68 -31.60
C LEU A 627 -4.64 4.75 -32.60
N GLY A 628 -4.44 4.30 -33.85
CA GLY A 628 -5.52 4.16 -34.83
C GLY A 628 -6.65 3.24 -34.38
N ASP A 629 -6.30 2.13 -33.72
CA ASP A 629 -7.26 1.21 -33.09
C ASP A 629 -8.04 1.86 -31.94
N LEU A 630 -7.37 2.63 -31.07
CA LEU A 630 -8.04 3.38 -30.00
C LEU A 630 -8.97 4.47 -30.55
N LEU A 631 -8.58 5.17 -31.61
CA LEU A 631 -9.45 6.15 -32.28
C LEU A 631 -10.70 5.49 -32.88
N GLN A 632 -10.59 4.24 -33.36
CA GLN A 632 -11.74 3.48 -33.77
C GLN A 632 -12.69 3.19 -32.60
N SER A 633 -12.15 2.78 -31.44
CA SER A 633 -12.95 2.59 -30.22
C SER A 633 -13.59 3.90 -29.75
N ALA A 634 -12.89 5.02 -29.80
CA ALA A 634 -13.45 6.35 -29.50
C ALA A 634 -14.57 6.75 -30.47
N GLY A 635 -14.45 6.40 -31.75
CA GLY A 635 -15.52 6.58 -32.73
C GLY A 635 -16.78 5.76 -32.44
N ARG A 636 -16.61 4.51 -31.97
CA ARG A 636 -17.72 3.68 -31.49
C ARG A 636 -18.37 4.29 -30.26
N LEU A 637 -17.58 4.69 -29.27
CA LEU A 637 -18.05 5.37 -28.08
C LEU A 637 -18.98 6.55 -28.41
N VAL A 638 -18.56 7.42 -29.33
CA VAL A 638 -19.37 8.58 -29.76
C VAL A 638 -20.65 8.16 -30.51
N THR A 639 -20.65 6.99 -31.16
CA THR A 639 -21.77 6.48 -31.97
C THR A 639 -22.80 5.72 -31.15
N ASP A 640 -22.37 4.67 -30.44
CA ASP A 640 -23.22 3.68 -29.76
C ASP A 640 -22.96 3.60 -28.24
N GLY A 641 -22.03 4.41 -27.70
CA GLY A 641 -21.71 4.44 -26.26
C GLY A 641 -20.71 3.37 -25.82
N VAL A 642 -20.19 2.54 -26.73
CA VAL A 642 -19.30 1.42 -26.40
C VAL A 642 -17.84 1.77 -26.67
N PHE A 643 -16.99 1.66 -25.66
CA PHE A 643 -15.53 1.75 -25.80
C PHE A 643 -14.90 0.37 -25.52
N GLU A 644 -14.30 -0.23 -26.55
CA GLU A 644 -13.55 -1.48 -26.40
C GLU A 644 -12.09 -1.17 -26.11
N SER A 645 -11.62 -1.55 -24.91
CA SER A 645 -10.20 -1.48 -24.58
C SER A 645 -9.41 -2.45 -25.47
N ARG A 646 -8.29 -1.96 -26.00
CA ARG A 646 -7.39 -2.73 -26.88
C ARG A 646 -5.97 -2.85 -26.33
N LEU A 647 -5.68 -2.15 -25.23
CA LEU A 647 -4.46 -2.34 -24.46
C LEU A 647 -4.76 -3.40 -23.38
N GLY A 648 -4.40 -4.66 -23.63
CA GLY A 648 -4.47 -5.70 -22.60
C GLY A 648 -3.54 -5.39 -21.41
N ASP A 649 -3.59 -6.22 -20.35
CA ASP A 649 -2.76 -6.09 -19.14
C ASP A 649 -1.34 -5.61 -19.48
N SER A 650 -0.87 -4.56 -18.78
CA SER A 650 0.40 -3.84 -18.97
C SER A 650 1.62 -4.74 -19.23
N ALA A 651 1.59 -5.99 -18.76
CA ALA A 651 2.56 -7.04 -19.04
C ALA A 651 2.80 -7.24 -20.55
N ARG A 652 1.73 -7.22 -21.38
CA ARG A 652 1.84 -7.33 -22.84
C ARG A 652 2.49 -6.11 -23.48
N LEU A 653 2.35 -4.93 -22.86
CA LEU A 653 3.06 -3.73 -23.32
C LEU A 653 4.55 -3.85 -23.03
N THR A 654 4.94 -4.27 -21.82
CA THR A 654 6.35 -4.53 -21.48
C THR A 654 7.00 -5.67 -22.29
N ASP A 655 6.25 -6.74 -22.59
CA ASP A 655 6.69 -7.82 -23.47
C ASP A 655 6.80 -7.36 -24.93
N ALA A 656 5.81 -6.63 -25.44
CA ALA A 656 5.87 -6.02 -26.78
C ALA A 656 6.98 -4.96 -26.91
N MET A 657 7.49 -4.47 -25.77
CA MET A 657 8.58 -3.52 -25.66
C MET A 657 9.95 -4.18 -25.44
N GLY A 658 10.03 -5.51 -25.54
CA GLY A 658 11.30 -6.23 -25.74
C GLY A 658 12.10 -6.50 -24.48
N VAL A 659 11.45 -6.77 -23.35
CA VAL A 659 12.11 -7.40 -22.20
C VAL A 659 12.08 -8.92 -22.42
N ASP A 660 13.17 -9.49 -22.92
CA ASP A 660 13.29 -10.93 -23.18
C ASP A 660 13.01 -11.76 -21.91
N VAL A 661 11.96 -12.58 -21.94
CA VAL A 661 11.73 -13.65 -20.96
C VAL A 661 12.15 -14.97 -21.61
N LEU A 662 13.21 -15.58 -21.06
CA LEU A 662 13.70 -16.90 -21.48
C LEU A 662 12.60 -17.97 -21.25
N PRO A 663 12.45 -18.96 -22.15
CA PRO A 663 11.48 -20.04 -21.98
C PRO A 663 11.88 -20.95 -20.80
N THR A 664 11.00 -21.05 -19.80
CA THR A 664 11.14 -21.94 -18.63
C THR A 664 10.48 -23.30 -18.88
N VAL A 665 11.13 -24.37 -18.39
CA VAL A 665 10.59 -25.75 -18.39
C VAL A 665 9.40 -25.83 -17.43
N GLU A 666 8.35 -26.59 -17.79
CA GLU A 666 7.15 -26.72 -16.96
C GLU A 666 7.44 -27.45 -15.63
N PRO A 667 7.15 -26.85 -14.46
CA PRO A 667 7.47 -27.42 -13.15
C PRO A 667 6.53 -28.59 -12.77
N LYS A 668 7.08 -29.65 -12.19
CA LYS A 668 6.32 -30.81 -11.70
C LYS A 668 5.78 -30.57 -10.28
N VAL A 669 4.47 -30.42 -10.15
CA VAL A 669 3.80 -30.19 -8.86
C VAL A 669 3.11 -31.47 -8.36
N VAL A 670 3.20 -31.78 -7.06
CA VAL A 670 2.48 -32.89 -6.40
C VAL A 670 1.53 -32.35 -5.33
N ALA A 671 0.29 -32.84 -5.29
CA ALA A 671 -0.63 -32.53 -4.19
C ALA A 671 -0.26 -33.33 -2.95
N VAL A 672 -0.01 -32.66 -1.83
CA VAL A 672 0.40 -33.28 -0.57
C VAL A 672 -0.72 -33.14 0.45
N VAL A 673 -1.21 -34.28 0.93
CA VAL A 673 -2.36 -34.39 1.85
C VAL A 673 -1.93 -35.09 3.12
N PRO A 674 -1.63 -34.35 4.20
CA PRO A 674 -1.30 -34.96 5.49
C PRO A 674 -2.55 -35.45 6.22
N ILE A 675 -2.46 -36.65 6.80
CA ILE A 675 -3.58 -37.33 7.46
C ILE A 675 -3.24 -37.58 8.93
N ASP A 676 -3.85 -36.81 9.82
CA ASP A 676 -4.04 -37.21 11.21
C ASP A 676 -5.45 -37.83 11.32
N PRO A 677 -5.58 -39.14 11.55
CA PRO A 677 -6.88 -39.83 11.50
C PRO A 677 -7.83 -39.42 12.62
N HIS A 678 -7.31 -38.84 13.70
CA HIS A 678 -8.08 -38.55 14.90
C HIS A 678 -8.29 -37.06 15.12
N ARG A 679 -7.36 -36.18 14.68
CA ARG A 679 -7.44 -34.74 14.96
C ARG A 679 -7.42 -33.87 13.71
N GLY A 680 -8.19 -32.78 13.75
CA GLY A 680 -8.22 -31.74 12.71
C GLY A 680 -7.13 -30.68 12.86
N GLY A 681 -7.19 -29.65 12.02
CA GLY A 681 -6.24 -28.52 12.02
C GLY A 681 -6.26 -27.69 13.31
N LEU A 682 -7.39 -27.68 14.03
CA LEU A 682 -7.53 -27.04 15.35
C LEU A 682 -7.12 -27.95 16.53
N GLY A 683 -6.72 -29.19 16.23
CA GLY A 683 -6.40 -30.20 17.25
C GLY A 683 -7.62 -30.78 17.98
N VAL A 684 -8.82 -30.59 17.41
CA VAL A 684 -10.09 -31.15 17.88
C VAL A 684 -10.27 -32.56 17.32
N ASP A 685 -10.90 -33.45 18.08
CA ASP A 685 -11.20 -34.80 17.61
C ASP A 685 -12.20 -34.76 16.44
N ARG A 686 -11.90 -35.53 15.38
CA ARG A 686 -12.69 -35.63 14.15
C ARG A 686 -12.73 -37.06 13.63
N GLY A 687 -13.68 -37.34 12.72
CA GLY A 687 -13.77 -38.59 11.99
C GLY A 687 -13.72 -38.37 10.48
N LEU A 688 -12.60 -38.69 9.83
CA LEU A 688 -12.46 -38.62 8.36
C LEU A 688 -13.42 -39.55 7.60
N ALA A 689 -13.86 -40.63 8.27
CA ALA A 689 -14.86 -41.56 7.76
C ALA A 689 -16.31 -41.06 7.92
N ALA A 690 -16.54 -39.91 8.55
CA ALA A 690 -17.88 -39.34 8.70
C ALA A 690 -18.50 -39.09 7.31
N ASN A 691 -19.78 -39.39 7.20
CA ASN A 691 -20.50 -39.36 5.93
C ASN A 691 -21.01 -37.94 5.65
N LEU A 692 -20.57 -37.35 4.54
CA LEU A 692 -21.07 -36.08 4.03
C LEU A 692 -21.71 -36.31 2.66
N ALA A 693 -23.05 -36.39 2.67
CA ALA A 693 -23.89 -36.66 1.49
C ALA A 693 -23.49 -37.92 0.71
N GLY A 694 -23.36 -39.06 1.41
CA GLY A 694 -23.13 -40.38 0.82
C GLY A 694 -21.66 -40.76 0.62
N ARG A 695 -20.70 -39.86 0.86
CA ARG A 695 -19.25 -40.10 0.73
C ARG A 695 -18.54 -39.77 2.05
N SER A 696 -17.41 -40.41 2.34
CA SER A 696 -16.57 -39.98 3.47
C SER A 696 -15.96 -38.61 3.18
N ILE A 697 -15.64 -37.85 4.22
CA ILE A 697 -14.98 -36.54 4.09
C ILE A 697 -13.66 -36.71 3.32
N LEU A 698 -12.84 -37.70 3.68
CA LEU A 698 -11.57 -37.97 3.00
C LEU A 698 -11.77 -38.26 1.52
N GLN A 699 -12.71 -39.15 1.16
CA GLN A 699 -12.97 -39.51 -0.23
C GLN A 699 -13.36 -38.27 -1.05
N ARG A 700 -14.26 -37.43 -0.52
CA ARG A 700 -14.73 -36.24 -1.22
C ARG A 700 -13.62 -35.20 -1.42
N THR A 701 -12.75 -35.02 -0.42
CA THR A 701 -11.56 -34.17 -0.54
C THR A 701 -10.65 -34.66 -1.66
N LEU A 702 -10.36 -35.97 -1.71
CA LEU A 702 -9.48 -36.52 -2.74
C LEU A 702 -10.08 -36.40 -4.15
N GLU A 703 -11.38 -36.62 -4.31
CA GLU A 703 -12.07 -36.39 -5.60
C GLU A 703 -12.01 -34.92 -6.05
N ARG A 704 -11.97 -33.96 -5.11
CA ARG A 704 -11.79 -32.54 -5.45
C ARG A 704 -10.37 -32.23 -5.89
N ILE A 705 -9.38 -32.76 -5.19
CA ILE A 705 -7.97 -32.56 -5.56
C ILE A 705 -7.68 -33.22 -6.92
N ASP A 706 -8.25 -34.40 -7.16
CA ASP A 706 -8.10 -35.17 -8.40
C ASP A 706 -8.68 -34.47 -9.63
N ALA A 707 -9.62 -33.54 -9.43
CA ALA A 707 -10.17 -32.73 -10.52
C ALA A 707 -9.23 -31.61 -11.01
N ALA A 708 -8.09 -31.36 -10.34
CA ALA A 708 -7.15 -30.32 -10.73
C ALA A 708 -6.31 -30.72 -11.95
N SER A 709 -6.15 -29.81 -12.90
CA SER A 709 -5.52 -30.04 -14.21
C SER A 709 -3.99 -29.81 -14.24
N GLY A 710 -3.36 -29.65 -13.08
CA GLY A 710 -1.93 -29.28 -13.01
C GLY A 710 -1.09 -29.94 -11.94
N ILE A 711 -1.52 -31.10 -11.43
CA ILE A 711 -0.74 -31.93 -10.52
C ILE A 711 -0.28 -33.21 -11.22
N ALA A 712 0.90 -33.70 -10.87
CA ALA A 712 1.44 -34.94 -11.41
C ALA A 712 0.92 -36.18 -10.65
N ALA A 713 0.62 -36.01 -9.36
CA ALA A 713 0.14 -37.07 -8.48
C ALA A 713 -0.42 -36.49 -7.16
N ILE A 714 -1.08 -37.35 -6.38
CA ILE A 714 -1.54 -37.06 -5.02
C ILE A 714 -0.73 -37.93 -4.04
N ALA A 715 -0.10 -37.30 -3.06
CA ALA A 715 0.69 -37.95 -2.01
C ALA A 715 -0.02 -37.84 -0.65
N LEU A 716 -0.38 -38.99 -0.08
CA LEU A 716 -0.98 -39.10 1.24
C LEU A 716 0.11 -39.34 2.28
N LEU A 717 0.25 -38.42 3.23
CA LEU A 717 1.17 -38.58 4.37
C LEU A 717 0.38 -39.20 5.52
N VAL A 718 0.69 -40.43 5.90
CA VAL A 718 -0.11 -41.20 6.86
C VAL A 718 0.75 -41.72 8.02
N PRO A 719 0.20 -41.87 9.23
CA PRO A 719 0.89 -42.56 10.31
C PRO A 719 0.97 -44.06 10.02
N GLU A 720 1.96 -44.73 10.59
CA GLU A 720 2.08 -46.18 10.55
C GLU A 720 0.80 -46.85 11.08
N GLY A 721 0.29 -47.82 10.32
CA GLY A 721 -0.93 -48.56 10.66
C GLY A 721 -2.24 -47.93 10.18
N PHE A 722 -2.24 -46.77 9.52
CA PHE A 722 -3.43 -46.25 8.86
C PHE A 722 -3.75 -47.02 7.57
N ASP A 723 -4.92 -47.65 7.51
CA ASP A 723 -5.36 -48.44 6.36
C ASP A 723 -6.01 -47.54 5.30
N VAL A 724 -5.21 -47.11 4.32
CA VAL A 724 -5.68 -46.28 3.20
C VAL A 724 -6.65 -47.04 2.30
N GLU A 725 -6.48 -48.36 2.13
CA GLU A 725 -7.25 -49.15 1.17
C GLU A 725 -8.72 -49.32 1.59
N SER A 726 -9.00 -49.33 2.90
CA SER A 726 -10.39 -49.29 3.39
C SER A 726 -10.97 -47.88 3.49
N ALA A 727 -10.12 -46.84 3.52
CA ALA A 727 -10.55 -45.45 3.68
C ALA A 727 -10.84 -44.72 2.36
N VAL A 728 -10.25 -45.18 1.24
CA VAL A 728 -10.29 -44.51 -0.06
C VAL A 728 -10.62 -45.48 -1.19
N ASP A 729 -11.63 -45.16 -1.99
CA ASP A 729 -11.92 -45.83 -3.25
C ASP A 729 -11.08 -45.21 -4.38
N ARG A 730 -9.94 -45.85 -4.67
CA ARG A 730 -9.00 -45.42 -5.73
C ARG A 730 -9.58 -45.55 -7.14
N THR A 731 -10.65 -46.32 -7.36
CA THR A 731 -11.25 -46.50 -8.70
C THR A 731 -11.94 -45.23 -9.20
N ARG A 732 -12.14 -44.25 -8.30
CA ARG A 732 -12.78 -42.96 -8.56
C ARG A 732 -11.77 -41.81 -8.72
N LEU A 733 -10.47 -42.12 -8.73
CA LEU A 733 -9.38 -41.15 -8.82
C LEU A 733 -8.54 -41.45 -10.06
N GLU A 734 -8.28 -40.42 -10.87
CA GLU A 734 -7.51 -40.54 -12.11
C GLU A 734 -5.99 -40.36 -11.88
N HIS A 735 -5.61 -39.45 -10.98
CA HIS A 735 -4.21 -39.19 -10.66
C HIS A 735 -3.59 -40.31 -9.84
N PRO A 736 -2.28 -40.59 -10.02
CA PRO A 736 -1.57 -41.56 -9.20
C PRO A 736 -1.61 -41.22 -7.71
N ILE A 737 -1.93 -42.22 -6.87
CA ILE A 737 -1.95 -42.10 -5.41
C ILE A 737 -0.68 -42.71 -4.81
N HIS A 738 0.17 -41.88 -4.20
CA HIS A 738 1.33 -42.29 -3.45
C HIS A 738 1.06 -42.23 -1.95
N VAL A 739 1.37 -43.30 -1.23
CA VAL A 739 1.21 -43.35 0.24
C VAL A 739 2.59 -43.32 0.88
N HIS A 740 2.83 -42.32 1.74
CA HIS A 740 4.08 -42.13 2.49
C HIS A 740 3.84 -42.35 3.98
N ALA A 741 4.47 -43.37 4.55
CA ALA A 741 4.38 -43.66 5.99
C ALA A 741 5.35 -42.78 6.78
N CYS A 742 4.84 -41.98 7.72
CA CYS A 742 5.61 -40.94 8.44
C CYS A 742 6.08 -41.36 9.85
N GLY A 743 5.92 -42.64 10.23
CA GLY A 743 6.08 -43.12 11.60
C GLY A 743 4.78 -43.01 12.41
N SER A 744 4.86 -42.99 13.74
CA SER A 744 3.67 -42.99 14.61
C SER A 744 2.76 -41.75 14.49
N ARG A 745 3.28 -40.63 13.97
CA ARG A 745 2.55 -39.37 13.74
C ARG A 745 3.09 -38.68 12.50
N VAL A 746 2.21 -38.00 11.76
CA VAL A 746 2.59 -37.20 10.57
C VAL A 746 3.19 -35.85 10.97
N PHE A 747 2.63 -35.20 11.98
CA PHE A 747 3.09 -33.90 12.46
C PHE A 747 4.02 -34.06 13.67
N GLY A 748 5.04 -33.20 13.74
CA GLY A 748 5.95 -33.11 14.89
C GLY A 748 5.33 -32.44 16.13
N PRO A 749 6.00 -32.48 17.29
CA PRO A 749 5.49 -31.90 18.54
C PRO A 749 5.22 -30.39 18.47
N GLU A 750 5.97 -29.65 17.65
CA GLU A 750 5.79 -28.21 17.43
C GLU A 750 4.40 -27.85 16.90
N HIS A 751 3.75 -28.80 16.23
CA HIS A 751 2.42 -28.61 15.66
C HIS A 751 1.33 -28.46 16.73
N GLU A 752 1.62 -28.82 18.00
CA GLU A 752 0.76 -28.50 19.14
C GLU A 752 0.58 -26.98 19.32
N ALA A 753 1.67 -26.21 19.20
CA ALA A 753 1.61 -24.75 19.31
C ALA A 753 0.86 -24.11 18.13
N ILE A 754 1.01 -24.68 16.93
CA ILE A 754 0.26 -24.29 15.73
C ILE A 754 -1.24 -24.48 15.97
N ARG A 755 -1.66 -25.66 16.46
CA ARG A 755 -3.06 -25.96 16.76
C ARG A 755 -3.66 -24.99 17.78
N ILE A 756 -2.90 -24.57 18.80
CA ILE A 756 -3.36 -23.57 19.79
C ILE A 756 -3.54 -22.20 19.14
N ALA A 757 -2.55 -21.73 18.37
CA ALA A 757 -2.63 -20.44 17.67
C ALA A 757 -3.81 -20.40 16.66
N ARG A 758 -4.11 -21.53 16.02
CA ARG A 758 -5.23 -21.65 15.07
C ARG A 758 -6.58 -21.79 15.77
N ALA A 759 -6.66 -22.45 16.92
CA ALA A 759 -7.90 -22.57 17.70
C ALA A 759 -8.45 -21.21 18.17
N VAL A 760 -7.59 -20.22 18.43
CA VAL A 760 -8.00 -18.86 18.80
C VAL A 760 -8.39 -17.97 17.60
N ALA A 761 -8.12 -18.40 16.36
CA ALA A 761 -8.45 -17.69 15.12
C ALA A 761 -9.02 -18.63 14.02
N PRO A 762 -10.06 -19.43 14.31
CA PRO A 762 -10.44 -20.61 13.52
C PRO A 762 -11.06 -20.29 12.17
N THR A 763 -11.65 -19.10 12.03
CA THR A 763 -12.28 -18.59 10.80
C THR A 763 -11.30 -17.80 9.94
N SER A 764 -10.19 -17.34 10.50
CA SER A 764 -9.22 -16.53 9.75
C SER A 764 -8.33 -17.42 8.88
N TRP A 765 -8.10 -17.05 7.62
CA TRP A 765 -7.19 -17.80 6.74
C TRP A 765 -5.71 -17.50 7.04
N ARG A 766 -5.43 -16.27 7.46
CA ARG A 766 -4.16 -15.72 7.94
C ARG A 766 -4.48 -14.76 9.08
N GLY A 767 -3.53 -14.58 9.99
CA GLY A 767 -3.69 -13.68 11.14
C GLY A 767 -3.77 -14.45 12.46
N GLY A 768 -3.86 -13.68 13.54
CA GLY A 768 -3.78 -14.21 14.91
C GLY A 768 -2.33 -14.33 15.39
N ILE A 769 -2.08 -15.23 16.36
CA ILE A 769 -0.75 -15.42 16.94
C ILE A 769 0.24 -15.83 15.83
N HIS A 770 1.35 -15.09 15.68
CA HIS A 770 2.34 -15.25 14.61
C HIS A 770 1.83 -15.11 13.17
N GLY A 771 0.62 -14.58 12.97
CA GLY A 771 0.00 -14.54 11.65
C GLY A 771 -0.26 -15.93 11.06
N MET A 772 -0.35 -16.98 11.90
CA MET A 772 -0.49 -18.36 11.44
C MET A 772 -1.68 -18.55 10.50
N THR A 773 -1.44 -19.33 9.46
CA THR A 773 -2.38 -19.53 8.36
C THR A 773 -3.09 -20.88 8.47
N SER A 774 -4.18 -21.05 7.72
CA SER A 774 -4.77 -22.37 7.50
C SER A 774 -3.84 -23.33 6.76
N PHE A 775 -2.78 -22.84 6.10
CA PHE A 775 -1.78 -23.70 5.46
C PHE A 775 -0.82 -24.31 6.49
N ASP A 776 -0.53 -23.60 7.59
CA ASP A 776 0.26 -24.14 8.70
C ASP A 776 -0.44 -25.34 9.37
N GLU A 777 -1.78 -25.38 9.36
CA GLU A 777 -2.58 -26.51 9.86
C GLU A 777 -2.30 -27.81 9.12
N VAL A 778 -1.86 -27.73 7.85
CA VAL A 778 -1.74 -28.87 6.92
C VAL A 778 -0.32 -28.97 6.33
N PHE A 779 0.67 -28.37 6.98
CA PHE A 779 2.06 -28.44 6.52
C PHE A 779 2.90 -29.31 7.45
N ALA A 780 3.46 -30.39 6.89
CA ALA A 780 4.39 -31.28 7.57
C ALA A 780 5.77 -31.22 6.87
N PRO A 781 6.69 -30.31 7.27
CA PRO A 781 7.87 -29.98 6.47
C PRO A 781 8.77 -31.18 6.13
N GLY A 782 9.05 -32.03 7.11
CA GLY A 782 9.89 -33.23 6.95
C GLY A 782 9.29 -34.22 5.96
N PRO A 783 8.12 -34.82 6.29
CA PRO A 783 7.42 -35.72 5.38
C PRO A 783 7.16 -35.14 3.98
N THR A 784 6.84 -33.85 3.87
CA THR A 784 6.64 -33.18 2.57
C THR A 784 7.93 -33.18 1.74
N ALA A 785 9.07 -32.83 2.35
CA ALA A 785 10.36 -32.84 1.67
C ALA A 785 10.77 -34.24 1.17
N GLU A 786 10.52 -35.27 1.98
CA GLU A 786 10.80 -36.67 1.62
C GLU A 786 9.98 -37.13 0.41
N VAL A 787 8.70 -36.75 0.36
CA VAL A 787 7.84 -37.04 -0.79
C VAL A 787 8.29 -36.30 -2.04
N LEU A 788 8.61 -35.01 -1.94
CA LEU A 788 9.12 -34.24 -3.09
C LEU A 788 10.42 -34.84 -3.64
N ALA A 789 11.31 -35.32 -2.77
CA ALA A 789 12.54 -36.00 -3.18
C ALA A 789 12.27 -37.35 -3.84
N THR A 790 11.36 -38.16 -3.27
CA THR A 790 11.03 -39.49 -3.77
C THR A 790 10.35 -39.45 -5.14
N LEU A 791 9.46 -38.48 -5.34
CA LEU A 791 8.73 -38.31 -6.59
C LEU A 791 9.44 -37.39 -7.59
N ASP A 792 10.61 -36.87 -7.23
CA ASP A 792 11.33 -35.85 -7.99
C ASP A 792 10.43 -34.69 -8.45
N ALA A 793 9.68 -34.11 -7.52
CA ALA A 793 8.74 -33.02 -7.76
C ALA A 793 9.34 -31.65 -7.40
N ASP A 794 9.04 -30.62 -8.18
CA ASP A 794 9.57 -29.26 -8.02
C ASP A 794 8.82 -28.46 -6.96
N ALA A 795 7.56 -28.81 -6.70
CA ALA A 795 6.73 -28.12 -5.71
C ALA A 795 5.63 -29.01 -5.11
N ALA A 796 5.16 -28.62 -3.92
CA ALA A 796 4.06 -29.25 -3.20
C ALA A 796 2.83 -28.32 -3.20
N LEU A 797 1.68 -28.83 -3.66
CA LEU A 797 0.37 -28.22 -3.44
C LEU A 797 -0.21 -28.74 -2.11
N LEU A 798 -0.32 -27.89 -1.10
CA LEU A 798 -0.79 -28.24 0.23
C LEU A 798 -2.32 -28.20 0.31
N VAL A 799 -2.93 -29.33 0.68
CA VAL A 799 -4.39 -29.43 0.89
C VAL A 799 -4.69 -30.31 2.11
N GLY A 800 -5.60 -29.87 2.98
CA GLY A 800 -6.04 -30.64 4.14
C GLY A 800 -6.95 -31.81 3.78
N ALA A 801 -6.83 -32.93 4.50
CA ALA A 801 -7.65 -34.14 4.29
C ALA A 801 -9.17 -33.93 4.52
N ASP A 802 -9.55 -32.83 5.18
CA ASP A 802 -10.91 -32.41 5.52
C ASP A 802 -11.36 -31.14 4.78
N TRP A 803 -10.80 -30.88 3.60
CA TRP A 803 -11.18 -29.75 2.75
C TRP A 803 -12.02 -30.20 1.54
N PRO A 804 -13.21 -30.81 1.73
CA PRO A 804 -14.03 -31.33 0.64
C PRO A 804 -14.65 -30.24 -0.24
N PHE A 805 -14.42 -28.97 0.11
CA PHE A 805 -14.90 -27.81 -0.62
C PHE A 805 -13.77 -26.96 -1.18
N VAL A 806 -12.54 -27.46 -1.25
CA VAL A 806 -11.45 -26.72 -1.91
C VAL A 806 -11.85 -26.34 -3.35
N ALA A 807 -11.65 -25.08 -3.69
CA ALA A 807 -11.92 -24.48 -5.00
C ALA A 807 -10.98 -25.09 -6.05
N VAL A 808 -11.46 -25.49 -7.23
CA VAL A 808 -10.63 -26.15 -8.26
C VAL A 808 -10.51 -25.29 -9.51
N ASP A 809 -11.58 -25.18 -10.28
CA ASP A 809 -11.68 -24.60 -11.63
C ASP A 809 -12.24 -23.16 -11.64
N GLU A 810 -12.44 -22.59 -10.46
CA GLU A 810 -12.98 -21.24 -10.25
C GLU A 810 -11.90 -20.23 -9.85
N ALA A 811 -12.24 -18.94 -9.85
CA ALA A 811 -11.32 -17.87 -9.45
C ALA A 811 -10.75 -18.11 -8.03
N GLY A 812 -9.42 -18.09 -7.90
CA GLY A 812 -8.73 -18.43 -6.65
C GLY A 812 -8.64 -19.92 -6.33
N GLY A 813 -9.05 -20.80 -7.26
CA GLY A 813 -8.99 -22.26 -7.12
C GLY A 813 -7.63 -22.89 -7.44
N LEU A 814 -7.55 -24.21 -7.29
CA LEU A 814 -6.33 -25.00 -7.51
C LEU A 814 -5.73 -24.76 -8.90
N ASP A 815 -6.54 -24.74 -9.95
CA ASP A 815 -6.04 -24.61 -11.33
C ASP A 815 -5.38 -23.25 -11.57
N GLU A 816 -5.93 -22.17 -11.03
CA GLU A 816 -5.35 -20.82 -11.17
C GLU A 816 -4.07 -20.66 -10.34
N ILE A 817 -4.02 -21.26 -9.14
CA ILE A 817 -2.81 -21.31 -8.29
C ILE A 817 -1.69 -22.07 -9.03
N LEU A 818 -2.02 -23.22 -9.64
CA LEU A 818 -1.06 -24.04 -10.38
C LEU A 818 -0.59 -23.33 -11.66
N ASP A 819 -1.49 -22.71 -12.43
CA ASP A 819 -1.14 -21.90 -13.60
C ASP A 819 -0.24 -20.72 -13.24
N ARG A 820 -0.51 -20.03 -12.14
CA ARG A 820 0.34 -18.94 -11.65
C ARG A 820 1.73 -19.42 -11.28
N HIS A 821 1.84 -20.59 -10.63
CA HIS A 821 3.15 -21.19 -10.34
C HIS A 821 3.88 -21.64 -11.60
N ARG A 822 3.19 -22.23 -12.60
CA ARG A 822 3.79 -22.59 -13.89
C ARG A 822 4.41 -21.39 -14.60
N LYS A 823 3.75 -20.23 -14.56
CA LYS A 823 4.26 -18.97 -15.13
C LYS A 823 5.44 -18.40 -14.34
N ARG A 824 5.69 -18.90 -13.11
CA ARG A 824 6.67 -18.39 -12.15
C ARG A 824 7.28 -19.53 -11.31
N PRO A 825 7.99 -20.48 -11.94
CA PRO A 825 8.49 -21.66 -11.25
C PRO A 825 9.46 -21.31 -10.10
N ASP A 826 10.16 -20.18 -10.20
CA ASP A 826 11.09 -19.69 -9.18
C ASP A 826 10.40 -19.04 -7.97
N ALA A 827 9.09 -18.74 -8.04
CA ALA A 827 8.37 -18.19 -6.92
C ALA A 827 8.41 -19.18 -5.73
N THR A 828 8.83 -18.68 -4.57
CA THR A 828 8.94 -19.50 -3.35
C THR A 828 7.60 -20.11 -2.95
N TRP A 829 6.54 -19.36 -3.20
CA TRP A 829 5.17 -19.79 -3.01
C TRP A 829 4.19 -19.09 -3.95
N VAL A 830 3.06 -19.76 -4.18
CA VAL A 830 1.84 -19.19 -4.76
C VAL A 830 0.67 -19.66 -3.88
N PHE A 831 -0.23 -18.76 -3.50
CA PHE A 831 -1.34 -19.10 -2.61
C PHE A 831 -2.63 -18.41 -3.02
N GLY A 832 -3.76 -19.03 -2.75
CA GLY A 832 -5.05 -18.38 -2.92
C GLY A 832 -5.49 -17.68 -1.63
N GLN A 833 -6.07 -16.49 -1.75
CA GLN A 833 -6.65 -15.74 -0.64
C GLN A 833 -8.13 -16.14 -0.44
N GLY A 834 -8.38 -17.05 0.51
CA GLY A 834 -9.72 -17.53 0.83
C GLY A 834 -9.80 -18.19 2.20
N PRO A 835 -11.01 -18.38 2.74
CA PRO A 835 -11.20 -18.91 4.09
C PRO A 835 -10.69 -20.35 4.25
N PRO A 836 -10.42 -20.81 5.49
CA PRO A 836 -9.88 -22.15 5.75
C PRO A 836 -10.75 -23.25 5.12
N GLY A 837 -10.14 -24.12 4.31
CA GLY A 837 -10.82 -25.21 3.61
C GLY A 837 -11.35 -24.89 2.21
N ARG A 838 -11.23 -23.64 1.73
CA ARG A 838 -11.64 -23.23 0.37
C ARG A 838 -10.48 -23.01 -0.60
N THR A 839 -9.30 -22.69 -0.09
CA THR A 839 -8.11 -22.35 -0.89
C THR A 839 -6.93 -23.27 -0.55
N ALA A 840 -5.87 -23.21 -1.36
CA ALA A 840 -4.64 -23.98 -1.19
C ALA A 840 -3.40 -23.09 -1.39
N MET A 841 -2.22 -23.71 -1.25
CA MET A 841 -0.93 -23.08 -1.45
C MET A 841 0.03 -24.04 -2.14
N VAL A 842 0.81 -23.54 -3.10
CA VAL A 842 1.97 -24.22 -3.66
C VAL A 842 3.24 -23.69 -2.99
N LEU A 843 4.08 -24.59 -2.50
CA LEU A 843 5.44 -24.31 -2.00
C LEU A 843 6.46 -24.98 -2.92
N ASN A 844 7.47 -24.23 -3.36
CA ASN A 844 8.55 -24.85 -4.11
C ASN A 844 9.46 -25.72 -3.22
N ARG A 845 10.20 -26.65 -3.82
CA ARG A 845 11.07 -27.60 -3.11
C ARG A 845 12.08 -26.89 -2.19
N THR A 846 12.64 -25.77 -2.64
CA THR A 846 13.60 -24.97 -1.88
C THR A 846 12.99 -24.43 -0.58
N ALA A 847 11.77 -23.89 -0.65
CA ALA A 847 11.03 -23.38 0.49
C ALA A 847 10.78 -24.47 1.53
N VAL A 848 10.29 -25.64 1.07
CA VAL A 848 10.02 -26.79 1.93
C VAL A 848 11.30 -27.24 2.65
N GLU A 849 12.43 -27.30 1.96
CA GLU A 849 13.71 -27.71 2.56
C GLU A 849 14.25 -26.68 3.57
N ILE A 850 14.08 -25.39 3.30
CA ILE A 850 14.43 -24.31 4.25
C ILE A 850 13.57 -24.43 5.52
N MET A 851 12.26 -24.62 5.37
CA MET A 851 11.34 -24.77 6.50
C MET A 851 11.60 -26.07 7.29
N ARG A 852 11.97 -27.16 6.60
CA ARG A 852 12.39 -28.42 7.24
C ARG A 852 13.63 -28.25 8.11
N ARG A 853 14.62 -27.47 7.65
CA ARG A 853 15.86 -27.20 8.40
C ARG A 853 15.62 -26.24 9.57
N ASN A 854 14.72 -25.28 9.40
CA ASN A 854 14.40 -24.25 10.39
C ASN A 854 13.13 -24.60 11.18
N ARG A 855 13.20 -25.61 12.06
CA ARG A 855 12.07 -26.05 12.92
C ARG A 855 11.83 -25.09 14.09
N CYS A 856 11.51 -23.86 13.76
CA CYS A 856 11.27 -22.78 14.70
C CYS A 856 10.17 -21.85 14.18
N ARG A 857 9.75 -20.88 14.98
CA ARG A 857 8.61 -20.02 14.61
C ARG A 857 8.80 -19.26 13.29
N VAL A 858 10.04 -18.93 12.92
CA VAL A 858 10.33 -18.22 11.66
C VAL A 858 10.25 -19.11 10.42
N GLY A 859 10.25 -20.44 10.60
CA GLY A 859 10.06 -21.43 9.54
C GLY A 859 8.60 -21.76 9.24
N THR A 860 7.63 -21.04 9.83
CA THR A 860 6.19 -21.21 9.56
C THR A 860 5.76 -20.45 8.30
N ILE A 861 4.70 -20.92 7.64
CA ILE A 861 4.08 -20.22 6.51
C ILE A 861 3.50 -18.88 6.99
N GLY A 862 2.83 -18.90 8.15
CA GLY A 862 2.33 -17.69 8.81
C GLY A 862 3.39 -16.60 8.94
N TYR A 863 4.59 -16.95 9.43
CA TYR A 863 5.69 -15.99 9.53
C TYR A 863 6.14 -15.41 8.19
N GLN A 864 6.16 -16.24 7.13
CA GLN A 864 6.56 -15.78 5.79
C GLN A 864 5.52 -14.84 5.16
N LEU A 865 4.24 -15.01 5.48
CA LEU A 865 3.15 -14.18 4.96
C LEU A 865 2.81 -12.98 5.86
N ALA A 866 3.20 -13.01 7.13
CA ALA A 866 3.00 -11.94 8.10
C ALA A 866 4.06 -10.83 8.01
N TYR A 867 3.92 -9.77 8.80
CA TYR A 867 4.94 -8.73 8.90
C TYR A 867 6.20 -9.24 9.61
N ARG A 868 7.37 -8.98 9.00
CA ARG A 868 8.71 -9.37 9.47
C ARG A 868 9.55 -8.12 9.78
N PRO A 869 9.74 -7.74 11.05
CA PRO A 869 10.45 -6.51 11.42
C PRO A 869 11.90 -6.41 10.93
N GLU A 870 12.57 -7.55 10.72
CA GLU A 870 13.93 -7.63 10.19
C GLU A 870 14.02 -7.51 8.67
N MET A 871 12.90 -7.72 7.96
CA MET A 871 12.80 -7.63 6.51
C MET A 871 11.43 -7.04 6.11
N PRO A 872 11.23 -5.71 6.32
CA PRO A 872 9.97 -5.06 6.00
C PRO A 872 9.70 -5.10 4.49
N GLU A 873 8.59 -5.73 4.13
CA GLU A 873 8.14 -5.91 2.75
C GLU A 873 6.64 -5.60 2.64
N GLY A 874 6.23 -5.21 1.42
CA GLY A 874 4.80 -5.06 1.09
C GLY A 874 4.03 -6.35 1.35
N ASP A 875 2.74 -6.23 1.65
CA ASP A 875 1.90 -7.40 1.95
C ASP A 875 1.84 -8.35 0.73
N PRO A 876 2.20 -9.63 0.85
CA PRO A 876 2.15 -10.59 -0.25
C PRO A 876 0.78 -10.72 -0.93
N ILE A 877 -0.32 -10.32 -0.27
CA ILE A 877 -1.67 -10.36 -0.87
C ILE A 877 -1.83 -9.42 -2.06
N VAL A 878 -1.07 -8.32 -2.14
CA VAL A 878 -1.08 -7.43 -3.32
C VAL A 878 -0.03 -7.83 -4.36
N GLY A 879 0.79 -8.83 -4.03
CA GLY A 879 1.84 -9.34 -4.87
C GLY A 879 1.36 -10.39 -5.86
N GLU A 880 2.21 -10.70 -6.82
CA GLU A 880 1.88 -11.57 -7.95
C GLU A 880 1.83 -13.07 -7.57
N SER A 881 2.28 -13.42 -6.36
CA SER A 881 2.14 -14.77 -5.76
C SER A 881 0.74 -15.05 -5.19
N CYS A 882 -0.09 -14.03 -5.03
CA CYS A 882 -1.46 -14.18 -4.52
C CYS A 882 -2.43 -14.39 -5.69
N VAL A 883 -3.36 -15.33 -5.52
CA VAL A 883 -4.50 -15.52 -6.40
C VAL A 883 -5.76 -15.15 -5.61
N HIS A 884 -6.60 -14.27 -6.16
CA HIS A 884 -7.77 -13.78 -5.46
C HIS A 884 -9.01 -14.60 -5.79
N ALA A 885 -9.67 -15.11 -4.75
CA ALA A 885 -11.02 -15.64 -4.89
C ALA A 885 -12.03 -14.53 -5.22
N GLU A 886 -13.21 -14.93 -5.72
CA GLU A 886 -14.36 -14.04 -5.89
C GLU A 886 -14.62 -13.25 -4.58
N PRO A 887 -14.93 -11.93 -4.64
CA PRO A 887 -15.13 -11.10 -3.45
C PRO A 887 -16.03 -11.69 -2.36
N ALA A 888 -17.14 -12.34 -2.72
CA ALA A 888 -18.05 -12.96 -1.75
C ALA A 888 -17.40 -14.14 -0.99
N VAL A 889 -16.59 -14.94 -1.67
CA VAL A 889 -15.84 -16.05 -1.05
C VAL A 889 -14.68 -15.50 -0.22
N ARG A 890 -13.92 -14.54 -0.78
CA ARG A 890 -12.76 -13.94 -0.12
C ARG A 890 -13.14 -13.28 1.21
N SER A 891 -14.27 -12.57 1.26
CA SER A 891 -14.72 -11.83 2.44
C SER A 891 -15.59 -12.67 3.40
N ALA A 892 -15.75 -13.97 3.18
CA ALA A 892 -16.55 -14.83 4.03
C ALA A 892 -15.85 -15.12 5.37
N ILE A 893 -16.51 -14.82 6.48
CA ILE A 893 -16.00 -15.03 7.86
C ILE A 893 -16.47 -16.37 8.43
N ALA A 894 -16.10 -17.47 7.77
CA ALA A 894 -16.48 -18.82 8.18
C ALA A 894 -15.35 -19.83 7.96
N ARG A 895 -15.37 -20.93 8.73
CA ARG A 895 -14.47 -22.07 8.54
C ARG A 895 -15.13 -23.10 7.62
N PHE A 896 -14.54 -23.44 6.48
CA PHE A 896 -15.12 -24.39 5.53
C PHE A 896 -14.50 -25.79 5.63
N ALA A 897 -13.41 -25.92 6.38
CA ALA A 897 -12.86 -27.22 6.77
C ALA A 897 -13.89 -28.02 7.59
N VAL A 898 -14.01 -29.30 7.30
CA VAL A 898 -14.94 -30.23 7.96
C VAL A 898 -14.20 -30.98 9.07
N ASP A 899 -13.69 -30.23 10.04
CA ASP A 899 -12.65 -30.71 10.96
C ASP A 899 -13.02 -30.64 12.45
N THR A 900 -14.25 -30.20 12.77
CA THR A 900 -14.82 -30.25 14.12
C THR A 900 -16.26 -30.78 14.10
N PRO A 901 -16.77 -31.35 15.21
CA PRO A 901 -18.17 -31.76 15.32
C PRO A 901 -19.16 -30.61 15.07
N ARG A 902 -18.79 -29.38 15.45
CA ARG A 902 -19.57 -28.17 15.20
C ARG A 902 -19.68 -27.87 13.71
N GLU A 903 -18.55 -27.92 12.99
CA GLU A 903 -18.53 -27.64 11.55
C GLU A 903 -19.26 -28.70 10.73
N ILE A 904 -19.07 -29.99 11.06
CA ILE A 904 -19.78 -31.10 10.41
C ILE A 904 -21.30 -30.86 10.45
N ARG A 905 -21.86 -30.63 11.64
CA ARG A 905 -23.30 -30.39 11.82
C ARG A 905 -23.79 -29.13 11.10
N ARG A 906 -22.98 -28.06 11.10
CA ARG A 906 -23.32 -26.79 10.43
C ARG A 906 -23.40 -26.98 8.92
N ILE A 907 -22.39 -27.62 8.34
CA ILE A 907 -22.24 -27.84 6.90
C ILE A 907 -23.32 -28.80 6.39
N GLU A 908 -23.54 -29.93 7.07
CA GLU A 908 -24.62 -30.87 6.73
C GLU A 908 -25.98 -30.18 6.67
N ARG A 909 -26.29 -29.29 7.63
CA ARG A 909 -27.56 -28.56 7.66
C ARG A 909 -27.65 -27.44 6.61
N ALA A 910 -26.54 -26.79 6.31
CA ALA A 910 -26.52 -25.64 5.40
C ALA A 910 -26.60 -26.07 3.93
N ILE A 911 -25.79 -27.06 3.56
CA ILE A 911 -25.57 -27.43 2.16
C ILE A 911 -25.66 -28.93 1.90
N GLY A 912 -25.85 -29.79 2.92
CA GLY A 912 -25.96 -31.25 2.74
C GLY A 912 -26.93 -31.68 1.64
N PRO A 913 -28.16 -31.13 1.54
CA PRO A 913 -29.09 -31.44 0.45
C PRO A 913 -28.58 -31.07 -0.95
N MET A 914 -27.75 -30.03 -1.06
CA MET A 914 -27.17 -29.59 -2.34
C MET A 914 -26.03 -30.50 -2.81
N LEU A 915 -25.47 -31.30 -1.90
CA LEU A 915 -24.34 -32.21 -2.15
C LEU A 915 -24.80 -33.63 -2.53
N LEU A 916 -26.11 -33.86 -2.65
CA LEU A 916 -26.67 -35.14 -3.10
C LEU A 916 -26.48 -35.31 -4.61
N GLY A 917 -25.93 -36.46 -5.01
CA GLY A 917 -25.59 -36.75 -6.42
C GLY A 917 -24.26 -36.13 -6.86
N ASP A 918 -24.12 -35.87 -8.16
CA ASP A 918 -22.91 -35.27 -8.77
C ASP A 918 -23.05 -33.75 -9.01
N ALA A 919 -24.01 -33.10 -8.35
CA ALA A 919 -24.18 -31.65 -8.43
C ALA A 919 -22.94 -30.93 -7.87
N ARG A 920 -22.45 -29.92 -8.60
CA ARG A 920 -21.37 -29.02 -8.19
C ARG A 920 -21.99 -27.67 -7.82
N PRO A 921 -22.33 -27.42 -6.56
CA PRO A 921 -22.91 -26.15 -6.16
C PRO A 921 -21.89 -25.02 -6.38
N ASP A 922 -22.41 -23.88 -6.83
CA ASP A 922 -21.63 -22.67 -7.06
C ASP A 922 -21.00 -22.16 -5.76
N SER A 923 -19.74 -21.71 -5.84
CA SER A 923 -18.95 -21.36 -4.66
C SER A 923 -19.37 -20.10 -3.95
N ARG A 924 -19.92 -19.13 -4.69
CA ARG A 924 -20.56 -17.95 -4.11
C ARG A 924 -21.73 -18.37 -3.23
N GLU A 925 -22.57 -19.26 -3.76
CA GLU A 925 -23.73 -19.78 -3.04
C GLU A 925 -23.33 -20.58 -1.80
N ILE A 926 -22.27 -21.41 -1.88
CA ILE A 926 -21.72 -22.13 -0.73
C ILE A 926 -21.24 -21.14 0.34
N ALA A 927 -20.50 -20.10 -0.04
CA ALA A 927 -19.99 -19.08 0.88
C ALA A 927 -21.13 -18.35 1.59
N ILE A 928 -22.10 -17.85 0.84
CA ILE A 928 -23.27 -17.13 1.37
C ILE A 928 -24.07 -18.01 2.34
N ARG A 929 -24.37 -19.26 1.97
CA ARG A 929 -25.16 -20.16 2.83
C ARG A 929 -24.43 -20.56 4.10
N LEU A 930 -23.14 -20.86 4.01
CA LEU A 930 -22.37 -21.29 5.17
C LEU A 930 -22.13 -20.14 6.14
N GLU A 931 -21.87 -18.93 5.65
CA GLU A 931 -21.77 -17.73 6.47
C GLU A 931 -23.13 -17.41 7.12
N HIS A 932 -24.21 -17.36 6.33
CA HIS A 932 -25.57 -17.14 6.87
C HIS A 932 -25.91 -18.18 7.95
N ARG A 933 -25.55 -19.45 7.75
CA ARG A 933 -25.79 -20.50 8.75
C ARG A 933 -24.85 -20.42 9.95
N ALA A 934 -23.66 -19.85 9.81
CA ALA A 934 -22.81 -19.51 10.96
C ALA A 934 -23.56 -18.53 11.89
N LEU A 935 -24.22 -17.54 11.30
CA LEU A 935 -24.94 -16.48 12.01
C LEU A 935 -26.31 -16.93 12.53
N SER A 936 -27.00 -17.84 11.83
CA SER A 936 -28.40 -18.26 12.11
C SER A 936 -28.56 -19.71 12.60
N GLY A 937 -27.46 -20.46 12.73
CA GLY A 937 -27.45 -21.90 13.02
C GLY A 937 -27.99 -22.29 14.40
N PRO A 938 -28.17 -23.61 14.66
CA PRO A 938 -28.52 -24.10 15.99
C PRO A 938 -27.48 -23.61 17.01
N LEU A 939 -27.98 -23.01 18.08
CA LEU A 939 -27.19 -22.45 19.17
C LEU A 939 -26.71 -23.60 20.08
N ALA A 940 -25.66 -24.31 19.63
CA ALA A 940 -24.83 -25.18 20.47
C ALA A 940 -24.07 -24.32 21.51
N THR A 941 -23.15 -24.87 22.29
CA THR A 941 -22.36 -24.07 23.24
C THR A 941 -21.55 -22.94 22.56
N PRO A 942 -21.22 -21.85 23.28
CA PRO A 942 -20.38 -20.78 22.75
C PRO A 942 -19.02 -21.32 22.27
N ARG A 943 -18.43 -20.73 21.22
CA ARG A 943 -17.08 -21.10 20.78
C ARG A 943 -16.03 -20.39 21.62
N PHE A 944 -16.30 -19.13 21.94
CA PHE A 944 -15.45 -18.31 22.78
C PHE A 944 -16.21 -18.01 24.07
N LEU A 945 -15.63 -18.36 25.21
CA LEU A 945 -16.20 -18.10 26.51
C LEU A 945 -15.25 -17.20 27.28
N ARG A 946 -15.70 -16.03 27.73
CA ARG A 946 -14.97 -15.14 28.63
C ARG A 946 -15.49 -15.34 30.05
N VAL A 947 -14.62 -15.61 31.00
CA VAL A 947 -14.99 -15.83 32.41
C VAL A 947 -14.16 -14.92 33.31
N GLU A 948 -14.85 -14.12 34.09
CA GLU A 948 -14.22 -13.33 35.16
C GLU A 948 -14.02 -14.20 36.40
N LEU A 949 -12.81 -14.18 36.98
CA LEU A 949 -12.52 -14.90 38.22
C LEU A 949 -12.65 -14.06 39.48
N ASN A 950 -12.39 -12.76 39.38
CA ASN A 950 -12.47 -11.80 40.47
C ASN A 950 -12.49 -10.38 39.90
N THR A 951 -12.73 -9.38 40.75
CA THR A 951 -12.74 -7.96 40.38
C THR A 951 -11.54 -7.16 40.91
N GLY A 952 -10.62 -7.81 41.63
CA GLY A 952 -9.42 -7.18 42.16
C GLY A 952 -8.38 -6.94 41.07
N ARG A 953 -7.71 -5.80 41.09
CA ARG A 953 -6.60 -5.45 40.18
C ARG A 953 -5.59 -4.57 40.91
N THR A 954 -4.30 -4.65 40.55
CA THR A 954 -3.20 -3.95 41.24
C THR A 954 -3.10 -2.45 40.96
N GLY A 955 -3.82 -1.97 39.95
CA GLY A 955 -3.84 -0.58 39.52
C GLY A 955 -5.15 -0.22 38.84
N ARG A 956 -5.27 1.03 38.40
CA ARG A 956 -6.45 1.56 37.72
C ARG A 956 -6.06 1.98 36.31
N ARG A 957 -6.66 1.34 35.30
CA ARG A 957 -6.39 1.68 33.91
C ARG A 957 -7.09 2.96 33.48
N ILE A 958 -6.36 3.80 32.76
CA ILE A 958 -6.90 5.02 32.16
C ILE A 958 -8.03 4.67 31.19
N GLY A 959 -9.07 5.52 31.15
CA GLY A 959 -10.24 5.28 30.32
C GLY A 959 -11.17 4.16 30.79
N THR A 960 -10.94 3.54 31.95
CA THR A 960 -11.95 2.71 32.63
C THR A 960 -12.82 3.61 33.52
N PRO A 961 -14.17 3.55 33.44
CA PRO A 961 -15.10 4.45 34.12
C PRO A 961 -14.84 4.59 35.64
N ASP A 962 -14.79 5.83 36.15
CA ASP A 962 -14.61 6.16 37.58
C ASP A 962 -15.69 5.56 38.49
N ALA A 963 -16.91 5.41 37.97
CA ALA A 963 -18.07 4.91 38.71
C ALA A 963 -18.14 3.37 38.83
N MET A 964 -17.13 2.63 38.33
CA MET A 964 -17.15 1.16 38.25
C MET A 964 -16.17 0.49 39.22
N GLU A 965 -16.22 0.83 40.51
CA GLU A 965 -15.80 -0.10 41.57
C GLU A 965 -16.75 -1.30 41.55
N VAL A 966 -16.47 -2.26 40.67
CA VAL A 966 -17.23 -3.51 40.59
C VAL A 966 -16.80 -4.38 41.77
N GLU A 967 -17.61 -4.43 42.82
CA GLU A 967 -17.42 -5.38 43.90
C GLU A 967 -18.24 -6.64 43.64
N ARG A 968 -17.56 -7.77 43.45
CA ARG A 968 -18.18 -9.07 43.24
C ARG A 968 -17.38 -10.14 43.98
N ALA A 969 -18.08 -11.13 44.53
CA ALA A 969 -17.42 -12.25 45.18
C ALA A 969 -16.51 -12.98 44.17
N PRO A 970 -15.31 -13.41 44.57
CA PRO A 970 -14.45 -14.24 43.73
C PRO A 970 -15.16 -15.52 43.28
N MET A 971 -14.84 -15.99 42.08
CA MET A 971 -15.43 -17.18 41.47
C MET A 971 -15.23 -18.42 42.35
N GLU A 972 -16.32 -19.10 42.68
CA GLU A 972 -16.26 -20.38 43.38
C GLU A 972 -16.04 -21.55 42.42
N GLU A 973 -15.30 -22.58 42.86
CA GLU A 973 -15.07 -23.78 42.05
C GLU A 973 -16.38 -24.45 41.60
N SER A 974 -17.39 -24.49 42.49
CA SER A 974 -18.68 -25.11 42.18
C SER A 974 -19.40 -24.40 41.02
N MET A 975 -19.30 -23.06 40.96
CA MET A 975 -19.83 -22.25 39.88
C MET A 975 -18.99 -22.43 38.62
N PHE A 976 -17.67 -22.37 38.73
CA PHE A 976 -16.75 -22.54 37.60
C PHE A 976 -16.96 -23.89 36.90
N ARG A 977 -17.13 -24.98 37.66
CA ARG A 977 -17.46 -26.31 37.12
C ARG A 977 -18.78 -26.31 36.33
N ARG A 978 -19.83 -25.66 36.85
CA ARG A 978 -21.12 -25.50 36.13
C ARG A 978 -20.98 -24.72 34.82
N ILE A 979 -19.96 -23.87 34.72
CA ILE A 979 -19.65 -23.12 33.51
C ILE A 979 -18.89 -23.99 32.50
N VAL A 980 -17.88 -24.76 32.91
CA VAL A 980 -16.98 -25.45 31.97
C VAL A 980 -17.38 -26.89 31.63
N GLU A 981 -17.98 -27.65 32.56
CA GLU A 981 -18.35 -29.05 32.35
C GLU A 981 -19.35 -29.26 31.19
N PRO A 982 -20.33 -28.37 30.94
CA PRO A 982 -21.21 -28.49 29.78
C PRO A 982 -20.53 -28.32 28.42
N LEU A 983 -19.27 -27.87 28.37
CA LEU A 983 -18.55 -27.57 27.12
C LEU A 983 -17.91 -28.81 26.47
N ALA A 984 -17.82 -29.93 27.20
CA ALA A 984 -17.13 -31.15 26.76
C ALA A 984 -17.60 -31.65 25.39
N ASP A 985 -18.91 -31.59 25.12
CA ASP A 985 -19.54 -32.11 23.90
C ASP A 985 -19.15 -31.33 22.62
N ALA A 986 -18.66 -30.10 22.77
CA ALA A 986 -18.25 -29.26 21.64
C ALA A 986 -16.79 -29.51 21.22
N GLY A 987 -15.89 -29.72 22.18
CA GLY A 987 -14.47 -30.02 21.96
C GLY A 987 -13.62 -28.92 21.31
N ASP A 988 -14.24 -27.82 20.86
CA ASP A 988 -13.61 -26.70 20.15
C ASP A 988 -13.72 -25.36 20.88
N THR A 989 -14.13 -25.38 22.16
CA THR A 989 -14.33 -24.15 22.94
C THR A 989 -13.00 -23.58 23.44
N VAL A 990 -12.82 -22.28 23.28
CA VAL A 990 -11.69 -21.52 23.84
C VAL A 990 -12.20 -20.67 25.00
N LEU A 991 -11.56 -20.82 26.16
CA LEU A 991 -11.85 -20.08 27.38
C LEU A 991 -10.86 -18.93 27.54
N PHE A 992 -11.37 -17.71 27.70
CA PHE A 992 -10.61 -16.52 28.08
C PHE A 992 -10.89 -16.22 29.56
N LEU A 993 -9.87 -16.33 30.40
CA LEU A 993 -9.91 -15.82 31.77
C LEU A 993 -9.56 -14.34 31.72
N ASP A 994 -10.59 -13.50 31.78
CA ASP A 994 -10.54 -12.04 31.61
C ASP A 994 -11.83 -11.42 32.18
N GLY A 995 -11.76 -10.22 32.76
CA GLY A 995 -12.90 -9.51 33.33
C GLY A 995 -12.51 -8.14 33.89
N ALA A 996 -13.26 -7.65 34.89
CA ALA A 996 -12.94 -6.38 35.55
C ALA A 996 -11.64 -6.45 36.36
N GLY A 997 -11.37 -7.59 37.01
CA GLY A 997 -10.15 -7.84 37.77
C GLY A 997 -9.03 -8.48 36.96
N ASP A 998 -7.87 -8.66 37.59
CA ASP A 998 -6.79 -9.50 37.06
C ASP A 998 -6.99 -10.95 37.52
N PRO A 999 -7.19 -11.92 36.60
CA PRO A 999 -7.46 -13.31 36.95
C PRO A 999 -6.38 -13.95 37.82
N VAL A 1000 -5.11 -13.55 37.69
CA VAL A 1000 -4.00 -14.17 38.45
C VAL A 1000 -4.01 -13.81 39.93
N LEU A 1001 -4.79 -12.81 40.33
CA LEU A 1001 -5.01 -12.46 41.73
C LEU A 1001 -6.01 -13.39 42.43
N HIS A 1002 -6.73 -14.23 41.68
CA HIS A 1002 -7.56 -15.26 42.28
C HIS A 1002 -6.66 -16.35 42.89
N PRO A 1003 -6.79 -16.70 44.19
CA PRO A 1003 -5.87 -17.64 44.84
C PRO A 1003 -5.79 -19.03 44.19
N ARG A 1004 -6.80 -19.40 43.41
CA ARG A 1004 -6.93 -20.70 42.70
C ARG A 1004 -7.01 -20.58 41.18
N PHE A 1005 -6.42 -19.53 40.59
CA PHE A 1005 -6.51 -19.31 39.14
C PHE A 1005 -5.94 -20.50 38.32
N ASP A 1006 -4.87 -21.12 38.81
CA ASP A 1006 -4.21 -22.30 38.26
C ASP A 1006 -5.09 -23.55 38.32
N ASP A 1007 -5.77 -23.79 39.45
CA ASP A 1007 -6.76 -24.87 39.57
C ASP A 1007 -7.86 -24.71 38.51
N PHE A 1008 -8.34 -23.47 38.27
CA PHE A 1008 -9.37 -23.22 37.28
C PHE A 1008 -8.91 -23.46 35.84
N ILE A 1009 -7.64 -23.19 35.53
CA ILE A 1009 -7.06 -23.57 34.24
C ILE A 1009 -7.13 -25.09 34.07
N GLU A 1010 -6.69 -25.86 35.07
CA GLU A 1010 -6.71 -27.32 35.00
C GLU A 1010 -8.12 -27.90 34.96
N ILE A 1011 -9.05 -27.36 35.74
CA ILE A 1011 -10.47 -27.76 35.74
C ILE A 1011 -11.10 -27.55 34.36
N ALA A 1012 -10.81 -26.42 33.71
CA ALA A 1012 -11.29 -26.14 32.35
C ALA A 1012 -10.72 -27.14 31.33
N MET A 1013 -9.42 -27.41 31.41
CA MET A 1013 -8.75 -28.36 30.51
C MET A 1013 -9.28 -29.80 30.69
N ASP A 1014 -9.54 -30.22 31.94
CA ASP A 1014 -10.12 -31.53 32.24
C ASP A 1014 -11.61 -31.63 31.84
N ALA A 1015 -12.32 -30.50 31.84
CA ALA A 1015 -13.70 -30.42 31.33
C ALA A 1015 -13.79 -30.45 29.79
N GLY A 1016 -12.67 -30.51 29.07
CA GLY A 1016 -12.64 -30.60 27.61
C GLY A 1016 -12.58 -29.26 26.88
N VAL A 1017 -12.25 -28.16 27.56
CA VAL A 1017 -11.91 -26.88 26.92
C VAL A 1017 -10.67 -27.07 26.05
N ARG A 1018 -10.70 -26.56 24.82
CA ARG A 1018 -9.62 -26.77 23.84
C ARG A 1018 -8.38 -25.94 24.15
N VAL A 1019 -8.57 -24.68 24.50
CA VAL A 1019 -7.50 -23.72 24.85
C VAL A 1019 -8.00 -22.84 25.99
N VAL A 1020 -7.14 -22.63 26.99
CA VAL A 1020 -7.31 -21.55 27.98
C VAL A 1020 -6.33 -20.43 27.65
N SER A 1021 -6.87 -19.23 27.45
CA SER A 1021 -6.13 -17.96 27.40
C SER A 1021 -6.34 -17.20 28.70
N ILE A 1022 -5.31 -16.58 29.26
CA ILE A 1022 -5.42 -15.72 30.44
C ILE A 1022 -4.88 -14.32 30.11
N ARG A 1023 -5.68 -13.28 30.37
CA ARG A 1023 -5.30 -11.88 30.17
C ARG A 1023 -5.01 -11.22 31.52
N THR A 1024 -3.80 -10.70 31.71
CA THR A 1024 -3.30 -10.25 33.02
C THR A 1024 -2.44 -9.00 32.91
N ASP A 1025 -2.38 -8.19 33.97
CA ASP A 1025 -1.39 -7.10 34.10
C ASP A 1025 0.01 -7.67 34.43
N LEU A 1026 0.08 -8.94 34.87
CA LEU A 1026 1.27 -9.64 35.35
C LEU A 1026 2.02 -8.91 36.48
N ALA A 1027 1.31 -8.02 37.18
CA ALA A 1027 1.79 -7.26 38.32
C ALA A 1027 1.49 -8.03 39.62
N GLY A 1028 2.53 -8.45 40.34
CA GLY A 1028 2.38 -9.26 41.54
C GLY A 1028 3.59 -10.13 41.88
N ASP A 1029 3.35 -11.08 42.78
CA ASP A 1029 4.36 -12.03 43.27
C ASP A 1029 4.94 -12.88 42.11
N PRO A 1030 6.27 -12.97 41.96
CA PRO A 1030 6.91 -13.82 40.95
C PRO A 1030 6.50 -15.30 40.99
N ASP A 1031 5.95 -15.81 42.11
CA ASP A 1031 5.38 -17.16 42.22
C ASP A 1031 4.21 -17.39 41.26
N VAL A 1032 3.46 -16.33 40.91
CA VAL A 1032 2.37 -16.40 39.93
C VAL A 1032 2.86 -16.94 38.57
N VAL A 1033 4.06 -16.53 38.15
CA VAL A 1033 4.65 -16.99 36.89
C VAL A 1033 4.98 -18.47 36.95
N ASP A 1034 5.53 -18.94 38.07
CA ASP A 1034 5.89 -20.35 38.26
C ASP A 1034 4.62 -21.23 38.28
N ARG A 1035 3.54 -20.75 38.93
CA ARG A 1035 2.23 -21.41 38.91
C ARG A 1035 1.61 -21.42 37.52
N LEU A 1036 1.64 -20.32 36.76
CA LEU A 1036 1.17 -20.29 35.36
C LEU A 1036 1.89 -21.32 34.50
N LEU A 1037 3.22 -21.39 34.59
CA LEU A 1037 4.05 -22.32 33.83
C LEU A 1037 3.82 -23.79 34.20
N ALA A 1038 3.33 -24.06 35.41
CA ALA A 1038 2.97 -25.40 35.86
C ALA A 1038 1.62 -25.91 35.30
N THR A 1039 0.83 -25.05 34.65
CA THR A 1039 -0.49 -25.40 34.09
C THR A 1039 -0.43 -25.74 32.60
N ARG A 1040 -1.55 -26.22 32.06
CA ARG A 1040 -1.82 -26.43 30.63
C ARG A 1040 -2.32 -25.17 29.90
N VAL A 1041 -2.09 -23.98 30.45
CA VAL A 1041 -2.45 -22.71 29.79
C VAL A 1041 -1.83 -22.63 28.38
N GLY A 1042 -2.65 -22.24 27.40
CA GLY A 1042 -2.22 -22.18 26.00
C GLY A 1042 -1.67 -20.81 25.60
N VAL A 1043 -2.26 -19.75 26.15
CA VAL A 1043 -1.93 -18.36 25.82
C VAL A 1043 -1.94 -17.51 27.09
N VAL A 1044 -0.93 -16.67 27.27
CA VAL A 1044 -0.84 -15.64 28.30
C VAL A 1044 -0.75 -14.29 27.60
N GLU A 1045 -1.79 -13.49 27.75
CA GLU A 1045 -1.91 -12.14 27.23
C GLU A 1045 -1.50 -11.16 28.33
N VAL A 1046 -0.49 -10.33 28.05
CA VAL A 1046 0.05 -9.39 29.03
C VAL A 1046 -0.23 -7.97 28.57
N ASP A 1047 -1.08 -7.29 29.31
CA ASP A 1047 -1.37 -5.90 29.05
C ASP A 1047 -0.25 -5.01 29.59
N LEU A 1048 0.63 -4.58 28.68
CA LEU A 1048 1.81 -3.77 29.01
C LEU A 1048 1.54 -2.28 28.82
N ASP A 1049 0.85 -1.91 27.74
CA ASP A 1049 0.44 -0.56 27.37
C ASP A 1049 1.55 0.52 27.36
N ALA A 1050 2.83 0.13 27.47
CA ALA A 1050 3.98 1.01 27.63
C ALA A 1050 5.33 0.32 27.32
N GLU A 1051 6.31 1.12 26.91
CA GLU A 1051 7.76 0.81 26.85
C GLU A 1051 8.57 1.46 27.98
N THR A 1052 7.98 2.42 28.70
CA THR A 1052 8.63 3.10 29.84
C THR A 1052 7.81 3.03 31.13
N ALA A 1053 8.50 3.12 32.26
CA ALA A 1053 7.85 3.18 33.57
C ALA A 1053 6.95 4.40 33.76
N GLU A 1054 7.25 5.52 33.08
CA GLU A 1054 6.44 6.72 33.13
C GLU A 1054 5.10 6.52 32.42
N THR A 1055 5.12 6.02 31.19
CA THR A 1055 3.92 5.73 30.42
C THR A 1055 3.10 4.62 31.08
N TYR A 1056 3.75 3.59 31.63
CA TYR A 1056 3.06 2.55 32.41
C TYR A 1056 2.30 3.13 33.61
N ARG A 1057 2.92 4.06 34.35
CA ARG A 1057 2.26 4.74 35.47
C ARG A 1057 1.05 5.56 35.00
N LEU A 1058 1.13 6.22 33.84
CA LEU A 1058 0.01 6.95 33.26
C LEU A 1058 -1.13 6.02 32.84
N MET A 1059 -0.79 4.90 32.19
CA MET A 1059 -1.75 3.94 31.66
C MET A 1059 -2.40 3.08 32.75
N HIS A 1060 -1.64 2.56 33.71
CA HIS A 1060 -2.10 1.60 34.73
C HIS A 1060 -2.27 2.21 36.13
N GLY A 1061 -1.89 3.48 36.34
CA GLY A 1061 -1.99 4.14 37.63
C GLY A 1061 -1.06 3.59 38.73
N SER A 1062 -0.07 2.76 38.38
CA SER A 1062 0.84 2.11 39.33
C SER A 1062 2.30 2.14 38.87
N ASN A 1063 3.25 2.12 39.81
CA ASN A 1063 4.70 2.14 39.54
C ASN A 1063 5.31 0.73 39.53
N ARG A 1064 4.74 -0.19 38.74
CA ARG A 1064 5.12 -1.61 38.73
C ARG A 1064 5.78 -2.09 37.42
N PHE A 1065 6.15 -1.19 36.53
CA PHE A 1065 6.69 -1.54 35.22
C PHE A 1065 7.88 -2.53 35.28
N GLU A 1066 8.89 -2.24 36.11
CA GLU A 1066 10.07 -3.12 36.23
C GLU A 1066 9.74 -4.51 36.79
N GLU A 1067 8.75 -4.59 37.69
CA GLU A 1067 8.24 -5.85 38.24
C GLU A 1067 7.54 -6.67 37.14
N VAL A 1068 6.67 -6.03 36.37
CA VAL A 1068 5.95 -6.65 35.25
C VAL A 1068 6.92 -7.14 34.17
N ILE A 1069 7.91 -6.31 33.80
CA ILE A 1069 8.96 -6.73 32.86
C ILE A 1069 9.75 -7.91 33.41
N GLY A 1070 10.15 -7.89 34.69
CA GLY A 1070 10.85 -9.02 35.32
C GLY A 1070 10.04 -10.32 35.30
N ASN A 1071 8.73 -10.25 35.60
CA ASN A 1071 7.82 -11.39 35.54
C ASN A 1071 7.63 -11.88 34.09
N LEU A 1072 7.55 -10.96 33.13
CA LEU A 1072 7.45 -11.29 31.70
C LEU A 1072 8.72 -11.99 31.20
N GLU A 1073 9.90 -11.53 31.59
CA GLU A 1073 11.18 -12.20 31.29
C GLU A 1073 11.21 -13.63 31.83
N ARG A 1074 10.77 -13.82 33.09
CA ARG A 1074 10.66 -15.14 33.71
C ARG A 1074 9.68 -16.03 32.95
N LEU A 1075 8.52 -15.49 32.57
CA LEU A 1075 7.49 -16.21 31.82
C LEU A 1075 8.02 -16.68 30.47
N ILE A 1076 8.71 -15.79 29.72
CA ILE A 1076 9.32 -16.11 28.42
C ILE A 1076 10.34 -17.23 28.55
N ALA A 1077 11.23 -17.14 29.56
CA ALA A 1077 12.31 -18.09 29.78
C ALA A 1077 11.83 -19.47 30.25
N GLY A 1078 10.75 -19.53 31.02
CA GLY A 1078 10.24 -20.76 31.64
C GLY A 1078 9.33 -21.62 30.76
N ARG A 1079 9.04 -21.20 29.51
CA ARG A 1079 8.12 -21.91 28.61
C ARG A 1079 8.59 -23.33 28.27
N ARG A 1080 7.63 -24.25 28.11
CA ARG A 1080 7.88 -25.63 27.68
C ARG A 1080 8.19 -25.68 26.18
N ARG A 1081 9.40 -26.11 25.82
CA ARG A 1081 9.82 -26.29 24.42
C ARG A 1081 9.11 -27.47 23.75
N LEU A 1082 8.85 -27.34 22.45
CA LEU A 1082 8.22 -28.33 21.58
C LEU A 1082 9.07 -28.69 20.36
N ASP A 1083 10.31 -28.21 20.29
CA ASP A 1083 11.21 -28.35 19.14
C ASP A 1083 11.81 -29.77 18.97
N GLY A 1084 11.41 -30.73 19.80
CA GLY A 1084 11.63 -32.16 19.56
C GLY A 1084 13.11 -32.58 19.46
N GLY A 1085 14.02 -31.82 20.08
CA GLY A 1085 15.45 -32.14 20.11
C GLY A 1085 16.24 -31.68 18.86
N THR A 1086 15.94 -30.50 18.31
CA THR A 1086 16.79 -29.85 17.29
C THR A 1086 18.28 -29.85 17.69
N PRO A 1087 19.23 -30.09 16.78
CA PRO A 1087 20.65 -30.25 17.11
C PRO A 1087 21.32 -29.01 17.74
N ALA A 1088 20.72 -27.83 17.60
CA ALA A 1088 21.18 -26.58 18.18
C ALA A 1088 20.10 -26.02 19.12
N GLU A 1089 20.48 -25.65 20.34
CA GLU A 1089 19.59 -24.96 21.27
C GLU A 1089 19.29 -23.55 20.75
N LEU A 1090 18.13 -23.39 20.11
CA LEU A 1090 17.64 -22.07 19.71
C LEU A 1090 17.29 -21.23 20.96
N PRO A 1091 17.43 -19.89 20.91
CA PRO A 1091 16.85 -19.01 21.92
C PRO A 1091 15.37 -19.33 22.15
N MET A 1092 14.91 -19.22 23.41
CA MET A 1092 13.54 -19.56 23.79
C MET A 1092 12.51 -18.73 23.00
N GLU A 1093 12.89 -17.50 22.64
CA GLU A 1093 12.10 -16.59 21.82
C GLU A 1093 11.84 -17.11 20.40
N LEU A 1094 12.74 -17.92 19.83
CA LEU A 1094 12.60 -18.48 18.48
C LEU A 1094 11.99 -19.88 18.48
N ALA A 1095 12.16 -20.63 19.57
CA ALA A 1095 11.64 -21.97 19.72
C ALA A 1095 10.10 -22.00 19.69
N PHE A 1096 9.54 -23.11 19.18
CA PHE A 1096 8.15 -23.42 19.49
C PHE A 1096 8.06 -23.78 20.96
N ALA A 1097 7.36 -22.96 21.74
CA ALA A 1097 7.22 -23.16 23.16
C ALA A 1097 5.86 -22.67 23.66
N LEU A 1098 5.35 -23.31 24.72
CA LEU A 1098 4.06 -22.97 25.34
C LEU A 1098 4.24 -22.54 26.80
N PRO A 1099 3.40 -21.62 27.30
CA PRO A 1099 2.31 -20.94 26.57
C PRO A 1099 2.81 -19.93 25.53
N TRP A 1100 1.93 -19.56 24.59
CA TRP A 1100 2.15 -18.36 23.79
C TRP A 1100 2.11 -17.13 24.71
N VAL A 1101 3.08 -16.23 24.59
CA VAL A 1101 3.12 -14.99 25.36
C VAL A 1101 2.84 -13.84 24.41
N VAL A 1102 1.78 -13.09 24.69
CA VAL A 1102 1.24 -12.06 23.79
C VAL A 1102 1.23 -10.71 24.50
N PRO A 1103 2.23 -9.86 24.25
CA PRO A 1103 2.21 -8.47 24.70
C PRO A 1103 1.08 -7.68 24.00
N ARG A 1104 0.31 -6.94 24.78
CA ARG A 1104 -0.79 -6.08 24.30
C ARG A 1104 -0.53 -4.61 24.64
N PHE A 1105 -1.03 -3.75 23.76
CA PHE A 1105 -0.92 -2.30 23.83
C PHE A 1105 -2.22 -1.64 23.42
N GLU A 1106 -2.96 -1.07 24.36
CA GLU A 1106 -4.11 -0.22 24.07
C GLU A 1106 -3.63 1.13 23.55
N ARG A 1107 -3.96 1.43 22.29
CA ARG A 1107 -3.58 2.67 21.62
C ARG A 1107 -4.36 3.85 22.20
N ARG A 1108 -3.64 4.76 22.87
CA ARG A 1108 -4.20 5.97 23.50
C ARG A 1108 -3.34 7.19 23.29
N THR A 1109 -3.89 8.36 23.57
CA THR A 1109 -3.16 9.63 23.45
C THR A 1109 -1.90 9.67 24.31
N GLU A 1110 -1.92 9.03 25.48
CA GLU A 1110 -0.83 9.02 26.46
C GLU A 1110 0.37 8.17 26.04
N ASN A 1111 0.17 7.14 25.22
CA ASN A 1111 1.20 6.17 24.88
C ASN A 1111 1.51 6.05 23.39
N ILE A 1112 0.72 6.67 22.48
CA ILE A 1112 0.88 6.52 21.02
C ILE A 1112 2.31 6.79 20.52
N ASP A 1113 3.03 7.69 21.19
CA ASP A 1113 4.43 7.99 20.86
C ASP A 1113 5.38 6.81 21.13
N GLU A 1114 5.02 5.80 21.93
CA GLU A 1114 5.82 4.58 22.17
C GLU A 1114 5.41 3.38 21.29
N LEU A 1115 4.31 3.50 20.54
CA LEU A 1115 3.76 2.43 19.69
C LEU A 1115 4.81 1.83 18.72
N PRO A 1116 5.66 2.62 18.03
CA PRO A 1116 6.63 2.06 17.10
C PRO A 1116 7.65 1.15 17.77
N GLU A 1117 8.21 1.60 18.90
CA GLU A 1117 9.20 0.86 19.66
C GLU A 1117 8.59 -0.38 20.29
N PHE A 1118 7.37 -0.27 20.86
CA PHE A 1118 6.62 -1.39 21.42
C PHE A 1118 6.40 -2.48 20.39
N PHE A 1119 5.77 -2.14 19.27
CA PHE A 1119 5.38 -3.11 18.26
C PHE A 1119 6.62 -3.79 17.67
N GLU A 1120 7.66 -3.03 17.33
CA GLU A 1120 8.91 -3.57 16.79
C GLU A 1120 9.61 -4.52 17.77
N ARG A 1121 9.73 -4.14 19.04
CA ARG A 1121 10.41 -4.93 20.06
C ARG A 1121 9.73 -6.29 20.24
N TRP A 1122 8.42 -6.28 20.50
CA TRP A 1122 7.68 -7.49 20.82
C TRP A 1122 7.40 -8.34 19.59
N ARG A 1123 7.13 -7.72 18.43
CA ARG A 1123 7.00 -8.45 17.18
C ARG A 1123 8.31 -9.10 16.75
N ARG A 1124 9.46 -8.45 16.91
CA ARG A 1124 10.76 -9.08 16.60
C ARG A 1124 11.07 -10.20 17.57
N ARG A 1125 10.85 -9.97 18.87
CA ARG A 1125 11.24 -10.89 19.93
C ARG A 1125 10.32 -12.11 20.01
N LEU A 1126 9.02 -11.90 20.17
CA LEU A 1126 8.05 -12.96 20.37
C LEU A 1126 7.25 -13.29 19.12
N GLY A 1127 7.43 -12.56 18.00
CA GLY A 1127 6.71 -12.77 16.74
C GLY A 1127 5.21 -12.47 16.81
N VAL A 1128 4.75 -11.87 17.90
CA VAL A 1128 3.40 -11.37 18.10
C VAL A 1128 3.45 -10.14 19.01
N ALA A 1129 2.64 -9.14 18.68
CA ALA A 1129 2.35 -7.96 19.48
C ALA A 1129 0.98 -7.48 19.03
N VAL A 1130 0.05 -7.27 19.95
CA VAL A 1130 -1.33 -6.89 19.61
C VAL A 1130 -1.56 -5.45 20.04
N ILE A 1131 -2.13 -4.67 19.13
CA ILE A 1131 -2.53 -3.29 19.38
C ILE A 1131 -4.05 -3.30 19.56
N ASP A 1132 -4.55 -2.84 20.69
CA ASP A 1132 -5.98 -2.71 20.94
C ASP A 1132 -6.42 -1.26 20.67
N GLY A 1133 -7.67 -1.07 20.23
CA GLY A 1133 -8.32 0.23 20.23
C GLY A 1133 -8.84 0.62 21.61
N PRO A 1134 -9.06 1.92 21.86
CA PRO A 1134 -9.67 2.36 23.10
C PRO A 1134 -11.07 1.77 23.27
N VAL A 1135 -11.36 1.33 24.49
CA VAL A 1135 -12.61 0.67 24.84
C VAL A 1135 -13.82 1.58 24.65
N ARG A 1136 -14.89 1.05 24.03
CA ARG A 1136 -16.16 1.76 23.86
C ARG A 1136 -17.06 1.63 25.07
N TRP A 1137 -17.02 2.64 25.93
CA TRP A 1137 -17.96 2.72 27.03
C TRP A 1137 -19.31 3.34 26.58
N PRO A 1138 -20.45 2.83 27.07
CA PRO A 1138 -21.73 3.51 26.91
C PRO A 1138 -21.67 4.93 27.46
N ALA A 1139 -22.32 5.91 26.81
CA ALA A 1139 -22.32 7.30 27.27
C ALA A 1139 -22.79 7.46 28.73
N THR A 1140 -23.61 6.54 29.22
CA THR A 1140 -24.10 6.48 30.61
C THR A 1140 -22.99 6.26 31.66
N THR A 1141 -21.81 5.78 31.27
CA THR A 1141 -20.69 5.55 32.21
C THR A 1141 -19.92 6.82 32.53
N GLY A 1142 -20.15 7.93 31.81
CA GLY A 1142 -19.46 9.21 32.02
C GLY A 1142 -17.96 9.19 31.65
N THR A 1143 -17.51 8.18 30.91
CA THR A 1143 -16.10 8.08 30.48
C THR A 1143 -15.81 9.07 29.35
N THR A 1144 -14.75 9.86 29.49
CA THR A 1144 -14.26 10.72 28.41
C THR A 1144 -13.70 9.85 27.26
N ALA A 1145 -14.15 10.11 26.04
CA ALA A 1145 -13.61 9.45 24.86
C ALA A 1145 -12.15 9.86 24.60
N ASP A 1146 -11.35 8.91 24.12
CA ASP A 1146 -9.99 9.22 23.67
C ASP A 1146 -10.05 10.11 22.40
N PRO A 1147 -9.24 11.19 22.29
CA PRO A 1147 -9.29 12.09 21.15
C PRO A 1147 -8.61 11.53 19.88
N LEU A 1148 -7.92 10.39 19.96
CA LEU A 1148 -7.43 9.70 18.76
C LEU A 1148 -8.60 9.21 17.90
N SER A 1149 -8.41 9.18 16.58
CA SER A 1149 -9.38 8.66 15.63
C SER A 1149 -9.76 7.21 16.01
N PRO A 1150 -11.05 6.89 16.16
CA PRO A 1150 -11.46 5.58 16.64
C PRO A 1150 -11.27 4.51 15.56
N THR A 1151 -10.94 3.29 15.93
CA THR A 1151 -10.76 2.16 15.00
C THR A 1151 -11.81 1.11 15.29
N TRP A 1152 -12.87 1.17 14.50
CA TRP A 1152 -14.05 0.35 14.71
C TRP A 1152 -13.99 -0.90 13.83
N PRO A 1153 -14.13 -2.11 14.40
CA PRO A 1153 -14.34 -3.29 13.57
C PRO A 1153 -15.60 -3.10 12.70
N PRO A 1154 -15.61 -3.65 11.48
CA PRO A 1154 -16.80 -3.57 10.63
C PRO A 1154 -18.02 -4.24 11.32
N PRO A 1155 -19.25 -3.75 11.11
CA PRO A 1155 -20.44 -4.30 11.76
C PRO A 1155 -20.63 -5.82 11.58
N ARG A 1156 -20.22 -6.37 10.43
CA ARG A 1156 -20.25 -7.82 10.17
C ARG A 1156 -19.34 -8.62 11.10
N HIS A 1157 -18.18 -8.07 11.47
CA HIS A 1157 -17.29 -8.67 12.46
C HIS A 1157 -17.95 -8.67 13.84
N ASP A 1158 -18.57 -7.56 14.24
CA ASP A 1158 -19.28 -7.47 15.53
C ASP A 1158 -20.48 -8.44 15.60
N GLU A 1159 -21.25 -8.58 14.52
CA GLU A 1159 -22.34 -9.55 14.41
C GLU A 1159 -21.84 -10.98 14.59
N MET A 1160 -20.73 -11.33 13.91
CA MET A 1160 -20.09 -12.64 14.05
C MET A 1160 -19.62 -12.89 15.48
N VAL A 1161 -18.85 -11.97 16.06
CA VAL A 1161 -18.35 -12.08 17.44
C VAL A 1161 -19.50 -12.30 18.43
N ASN A 1162 -20.57 -11.50 18.31
CA ASN A 1162 -21.75 -11.60 19.17
C ASN A 1162 -22.49 -12.94 19.03
N SER A 1163 -22.36 -13.62 17.88
CA SER A 1163 -22.97 -14.92 17.62
C SER A 1163 -22.15 -16.12 18.10
N VAL A 1164 -20.89 -15.92 18.49
CA VAL A 1164 -19.98 -17.02 18.91
C VAL A 1164 -19.35 -16.84 20.30
N ARG A 1165 -19.43 -15.63 20.89
CA ARG A 1165 -18.78 -15.28 22.16
C ARG A 1165 -19.76 -14.97 23.29
N MET A 1166 -19.53 -15.58 24.45
CA MET A 1166 -20.31 -15.40 25.68
C MET A 1166 -19.41 -14.88 26.80
N THR A 1167 -19.92 -14.00 27.66
CA THR A 1167 -19.23 -13.55 28.88
C THR A 1167 -20.01 -14.05 30.11
N VAL A 1168 -19.30 -14.57 31.11
CA VAL A 1168 -19.83 -14.97 32.42
C VAL A 1168 -19.03 -14.27 33.51
N LEU A 1169 -19.73 -13.52 34.38
CA LEU A 1169 -19.14 -12.78 35.48
C LEU A 1169 -18.80 -13.71 36.67
N ALA A 1170 -17.98 -13.25 37.62
CA ALA A 1170 -17.51 -14.09 38.73
C ALA A 1170 -18.62 -14.70 39.60
N ASP A 1171 -19.78 -14.06 39.60
CA ASP A 1171 -20.96 -14.49 40.33
C ASP A 1171 -21.91 -15.35 39.48
N GLY A 1172 -21.54 -15.69 38.24
CA GLY A 1172 -22.33 -16.49 37.31
C GLY A 1172 -23.28 -15.69 36.41
N SER A 1173 -23.36 -14.37 36.54
CA SER A 1173 -24.25 -13.54 35.72
C SER A 1173 -23.78 -13.47 34.26
N VAL A 1174 -24.73 -13.47 33.32
CA VAL A 1174 -24.45 -13.46 31.86
C VAL A 1174 -24.95 -12.14 31.25
N PRO A 1175 -24.11 -11.11 31.11
CA PRO A 1175 -24.50 -9.82 30.54
C PRO A 1175 -24.82 -9.90 29.05
N THR A 1176 -25.78 -9.11 28.57
CA THR A 1176 -26.11 -9.02 27.14
C THR A 1176 -24.98 -8.39 26.33
N ALA A 1177 -24.21 -7.48 26.91
CA ALA A 1177 -23.05 -6.83 26.32
C ALA A 1177 -21.79 -7.06 27.16
N GLU A 1178 -20.64 -7.28 26.53
CA GLU A 1178 -19.37 -7.56 27.25
C GLU A 1178 -18.85 -6.36 28.03
N MET A 1179 -19.30 -5.16 27.66
CA MET A 1179 -18.95 -3.91 28.35
C MET A 1179 -19.78 -3.67 29.62
N ASP A 1180 -20.83 -4.46 29.85
CA ASP A 1180 -21.59 -4.42 31.09
C ASP A 1180 -20.87 -5.21 32.18
N LEU A 1181 -19.79 -4.63 32.71
CA LEU A 1181 -18.99 -5.29 33.75
C LEU A 1181 -19.73 -5.35 35.09
N VAL A 1182 -20.83 -4.62 35.28
CA VAL A 1182 -21.63 -4.68 36.52
C VAL A 1182 -22.67 -5.81 36.45
N GLY A 1183 -23.18 -6.12 35.25
CA GLY A 1183 -24.19 -7.14 35.01
C GLY A 1183 -25.63 -6.61 35.09
N HIS A 1184 -25.85 -5.32 34.82
CA HIS A 1184 -27.18 -4.70 34.89
C HIS A 1184 -28.16 -5.22 33.83
N THR A 1185 -27.62 -5.70 32.71
CA THR A 1185 -28.36 -6.14 31.53
C THR A 1185 -28.17 -7.64 31.29
N SER A 1186 -28.06 -8.44 32.35
CA SER A 1186 -27.90 -9.89 32.25
C SER A 1186 -29.17 -10.62 31.81
N VAL A 1187 -29.02 -11.63 30.94
CA VAL A 1187 -30.13 -12.53 30.56
C VAL A 1187 -30.46 -13.54 31.67
N GLY A 1188 -29.52 -13.77 32.58
CA GLY A 1188 -29.72 -14.63 33.74
C GLY A 1188 -28.40 -15.03 34.38
N ARG A 1189 -28.45 -16.05 35.24
CA ARG A 1189 -27.31 -16.53 36.03
C ARG A 1189 -27.10 -18.03 35.88
N VAL A 1190 -25.84 -18.43 35.74
CA VAL A 1190 -25.46 -19.85 35.73
C VAL A 1190 -25.82 -20.47 37.08
N GLY A 1191 -26.48 -21.63 37.04
CA GLY A 1191 -26.95 -22.35 38.23
C GLY A 1191 -28.42 -22.12 38.56
N GLU A 1192 -28.99 -20.98 38.16
CA GLU A 1192 -30.45 -20.79 38.05
C GLU A 1192 -30.94 -21.36 36.72
N HIS A 1193 -30.18 -21.10 35.67
CA HIS A 1193 -30.34 -21.67 34.34
C HIS A 1193 -29.08 -22.44 33.93
N THR A 1194 -29.23 -23.35 32.98
CA THR A 1194 -28.08 -24.02 32.37
C THR A 1194 -27.32 -23.06 31.45
N LEU A 1195 -26.02 -23.30 31.26
CA LEU A 1195 -25.20 -22.50 30.34
C LEU A 1195 -25.79 -22.47 28.92
N GLN A 1196 -26.37 -23.59 28.47
CA GLN A 1196 -26.96 -23.71 27.15
C GLN A 1196 -28.22 -22.85 26.99
N GLU A 1197 -29.11 -22.82 27.99
CA GLU A 1197 -30.30 -21.96 27.97
C GLU A 1197 -29.90 -20.48 27.93
N LEU A 1198 -28.95 -20.08 28.78
CA LEU A 1198 -28.45 -18.70 28.82
C LEU A 1198 -27.78 -18.29 27.50
N TRP A 1199 -27.04 -19.20 26.87
CA TRP A 1199 -26.46 -18.94 25.57
C TRP A 1199 -27.52 -18.76 24.46
N GLN A 1200 -28.56 -19.59 24.48
CA GLN A 1200 -29.66 -19.47 23.53
C GLN A 1200 -30.38 -18.14 23.66
N GLU A 1201 -30.70 -17.75 24.90
CA GLU A 1201 -31.35 -16.48 25.21
C GLU A 1201 -30.46 -15.28 24.86
N LEU A 1202 -29.16 -15.33 25.20
CA LEU A 1202 -28.19 -14.28 24.89
C LEU A 1202 -28.12 -14.02 23.38
N VAL A 1203 -27.97 -15.07 22.57
CA VAL A 1203 -27.85 -14.90 21.12
C VAL A 1203 -29.18 -14.44 20.51
N GLN A 1204 -30.31 -14.93 21.00
CA GLN A 1204 -31.61 -14.46 20.54
C GLN A 1204 -31.82 -12.97 20.87
N HIS A 1205 -31.54 -12.56 22.10
CA HIS A 1205 -31.62 -11.16 22.52
C HIS A 1205 -30.73 -10.24 21.65
N ARG A 1206 -29.49 -10.68 21.37
CA ARG A 1206 -28.57 -9.94 20.50
C ARG A 1206 -29.10 -9.86 19.07
N ARG A 1207 -29.65 -10.95 18.52
CA ARG A 1207 -30.27 -10.95 17.18
C ARG A 1207 -31.45 -9.99 17.09
N ASP A 1208 -32.37 -10.04 18.05
CA ASP A 1208 -33.54 -9.15 18.09
C ASP A 1208 -33.11 -7.67 18.13
N ARG A 1209 -32.04 -7.35 18.87
CA ARG A 1209 -31.47 -6.00 18.91
C ARG A 1209 -30.84 -5.58 17.57
N PHE A 1210 -30.17 -6.49 16.88
CA PHE A 1210 -29.62 -6.21 15.54
C PHE A 1210 -30.73 -6.02 14.50
N GLU A 1211 -31.81 -6.81 14.57
CA GLU A 1211 -32.97 -6.69 13.69
C GLU A 1211 -33.81 -5.44 13.99
N GLY A 1212 -34.04 -5.09 15.26
CA GLY A 1212 -34.72 -3.86 15.65
C GLY A 1212 -33.96 -2.58 15.24
N ARG A 1213 -32.63 -2.61 15.24
CA ARG A 1213 -31.79 -1.54 14.66
C ARG A 1213 -31.91 -1.42 13.14
N ARG A 1214 -32.43 -2.45 12.43
CA ARG A 1214 -32.75 -2.36 11.00
C ARG A 1214 -34.05 -1.61 10.70
N GLU A 1215 -34.93 -1.45 11.69
CA GLU A 1215 -36.21 -0.78 11.53
C GLU A 1215 -36.20 0.69 11.98
N GLU A 1216 -35.18 1.15 12.70
CA GLU A 1216 -34.99 2.57 13.02
C GLU A 1216 -34.31 3.32 11.85
N PRO A 1217 -35.00 4.31 11.22
CA PRO A 1217 -34.45 5.04 10.09
C PRO A 1217 -33.44 6.08 10.60
N GLY A 1218 -32.17 5.69 10.70
CA GLY A 1218 -31.12 6.64 11.03
C GLY A 1218 -29.69 6.12 11.12
N ASP A 1219 -29.46 4.79 11.20
CA ASP A 1219 -28.14 4.28 11.62
C ASP A 1219 -27.64 3.06 10.85
N LEU A 1220 -27.93 2.95 9.54
CA LEU A 1220 -27.40 1.84 8.72
C LEU A 1220 -26.88 2.28 7.34
N SER A 1221 -25.60 1.97 7.12
CA SER A 1221 -24.96 1.91 5.81
C SER A 1221 -25.60 0.79 4.95
N PRO A 1222 -25.99 1.06 3.69
CA PRO A 1222 -26.78 0.14 2.85
C PRO A 1222 -25.90 -0.84 2.06
N LEU A 1223 -25.05 -1.61 2.74
CA LEU A 1223 -24.26 -2.67 2.09
C LEU A 1223 -24.64 -4.07 2.59
N ARG A 1224 -25.80 -4.55 2.15
CA ARG A 1224 -25.99 -5.97 1.79
C ARG A 1224 -26.75 -6.03 0.46
N PRO A 1225 -26.33 -6.89 -0.50
CA PRO A 1225 -27.12 -7.19 -1.68
C PRO A 1225 -28.45 -7.88 -1.34
#